data_AF-A0A0M0JDQ1-F1
#
_entry.id   AF-A0A0M0JDQ1-F1
#
_cell.length_a   1.000
_cell.length_b   1.000
_cell.length_c   1.000
_cell.angle_alpha   90.00
_cell.angle_beta   90.00
_cell.angle_gamma   90.00
#
_symmetry.space_group_name_H-M   'P 1'
#
loop_
_entity.id
_entity.type
_entity.pdbx_description
1 polymer ?
#
loop_
_entity_poly.entity_id
_entity_poly.type
_entity_poly.pdbx_seq_one_letter_code
_entity_poly.pdbx_strand_id
1 'polypeptide(L)'
;MADPNASRAEIWRAHYNDLYSSDANAVRLRARQESNRDRDEAIRSYAAVLDRAPPIYVRARPPESARSSTPPPAKPKIYAAPLASLRPELPGGWAVPEVYEDAIDEFERRQQSARTDATRALAALLEASEHGRGDDPRLRAQYSAAVRNVALNRFVIREQVEEVVIKVAEKPKAKVVVERWNLSMSVWAEREKRCDARDFYDTPNFKTKVVELLWDRALRVDECRLAGYLKWVLERSPDGVDKGGAGGEGGADRPASPQSPSGGPLSPGAQLHAIEGYIQTSEELREVCGNLSWYCDVMWNLYDYYSVSSISKPGFKHELAIGGVYPSLFIEKNEYQKFVEHLELTERNSQHRSKEHFAQLFLVVNTSSSAGLATAEPKCVNPNAMLNRREWMEMLVRVCVMRYVQTGEMSDVSDALGRLLAECEAKTPKVAHQDSNKFRRELMYTEGVDAILRKNLDMLRAIFDAFAYEEKPNLSDEPNPFATKEGLSWDNWLQLVDAFAWLDRTFTSRDAGNVYVWSRMWAFDDGSVAARRKVTNLWFEDFLEAIVRVATMKSLPDMQEVIYAGFSDCGEYLMELKATGEKIELRDCVVSAAYDKFCQEHPASWDKKPAMDTEDLVEHMCMFIKRTIETKLGKPTSGKELTKREIMKFRMDHKDQSESR
;
A
#
# COMPACT_ATOMS: atom_id res chain seq x y z
N MET A 1 38.31 -12.45 3.83
CA MET A 1 38.47 -12.96 5.21
C MET A 1 38.58 -11.73 6.09
N ALA A 2 37.58 -11.47 6.94
CA ALA A 2 37.56 -10.29 7.78
C ALA A 2 38.58 -10.42 8.92
N ASP A 3 39.19 -9.30 9.31
CA ASP A 3 40.06 -9.20 10.48
C ASP A 3 39.26 -9.61 11.74
N PRO A 4 39.69 -10.62 12.51
CA PRO A 4 39.00 -11.06 13.72
C PRO A 4 38.94 -10.00 14.82
N ASN A 5 39.69 -8.90 14.70
CA ASN A 5 39.68 -7.78 15.65
C ASN A 5 38.90 -6.54 15.15
N ALA A 6 38.32 -6.58 13.94
CA ALA A 6 37.51 -5.46 13.47
C ALA A 6 36.24 -5.35 14.31
N SER A 7 35.92 -4.14 14.76
CA SER A 7 34.66 -3.88 15.47
C SER A 7 33.46 -4.26 14.59
N ARG A 8 32.33 -4.67 15.19
CA ARG A 8 31.09 -4.97 14.43
C ARG A 8 30.70 -3.78 13.51
N ALA A 9 30.98 -2.55 13.92
CA ALA A 9 30.77 -1.34 13.13
C ALA A 9 31.68 -1.22 11.88
N GLU A 10 32.92 -1.72 11.94
CA GLU A 10 33.84 -1.75 10.80
C GLU A 10 33.51 -2.89 9.83
N ILE A 11 33.13 -4.06 10.37
CA ILE A 11 32.57 -5.16 9.57
C ILE A 11 31.30 -4.68 8.86
N TRP A 12 30.47 -3.90 9.55
CA TRP A 12 29.26 -3.27 9.00
C TRP A 12 29.58 -2.30 7.87
N ARG A 13 30.54 -1.36 8.03
CA ARG A 13 30.95 -0.45 6.94
C ARG A 13 31.50 -1.20 5.73
N ALA A 14 32.30 -2.24 5.94
CA ALA A 14 32.86 -3.04 4.87
C ALA A 14 31.78 -3.80 4.11
N HIS A 15 30.86 -4.48 4.82
CA HIS A 15 29.77 -5.24 4.21
C HIS A 15 28.74 -4.32 3.52
N TYR A 16 28.51 -3.12 4.07
CA TYR A 16 27.66 -2.08 3.49
C TYR A 16 28.23 -1.52 2.17
N ASN A 17 29.52 -1.15 2.16
CA ASN A 17 30.18 -0.66 0.96
C ASN A 17 30.24 -1.75 -0.13
N ASP A 18 30.37 -3.02 0.25
CA ASP A 18 30.40 -4.14 -0.71
C ASP A 18 29.01 -4.43 -1.30
N LEU A 19 27.95 -4.44 -0.47
CA LEU A 19 26.56 -4.67 -0.91
C LEU A 19 26.00 -3.58 -1.83
N TYR A 20 26.52 -2.35 -1.71
CA TYR A 20 25.98 -1.15 -2.35
C TYR A 20 27.00 -0.35 -3.17
N SER A 21 28.19 -0.91 -3.45
CA SER A 21 29.11 -0.31 -4.40
C SER A 21 28.45 -0.17 -5.78
N SER A 22 28.88 0.86 -6.54
CA SER A 22 28.47 1.04 -7.95
C SER A 22 28.70 -0.24 -8.77
N ASP A 23 29.75 -0.99 -8.44
CA ASP A 23 30.13 -2.22 -9.11
C ASP A 23 29.19 -3.38 -8.77
N ALA A 24 28.77 -3.54 -7.51
CA ALA A 24 27.77 -4.54 -7.13
C ALA A 24 26.41 -4.30 -7.81
N ASN A 25 26.00 -3.03 -7.93
CA ASN A 25 24.79 -2.66 -8.67
C ASN A 25 24.94 -2.89 -10.18
N ALA A 26 26.11 -2.63 -10.76
CA ALA A 26 26.40 -2.93 -12.16
C ALA A 26 26.38 -4.44 -12.45
N VAL A 27 26.90 -5.27 -11.54
CA VAL A 27 26.85 -6.74 -11.63
C VAL A 27 25.41 -7.25 -11.57
N ARG A 28 24.58 -6.75 -10.65
CA ARG A 28 23.15 -7.10 -10.57
C ARG A 28 22.38 -6.69 -11.81
N LEU A 29 22.67 -5.51 -12.36
CA LEU A 29 22.06 -5.04 -13.60
C LEU A 29 22.43 -5.93 -14.79
N ARG A 30 23.70 -6.35 -14.90
CA ARG A 30 24.15 -7.31 -15.94
C ARG A 30 23.47 -8.67 -15.78
N ALA A 31 23.42 -9.23 -14.58
CA ALA A 31 22.75 -10.50 -14.31
C ALA A 31 21.25 -10.45 -14.66
N ARG A 32 20.58 -9.32 -14.39
CA ARG A 32 19.18 -9.10 -14.77
C ARG A 32 18.99 -8.98 -16.29
N GLN A 33 19.91 -8.30 -16.99
CA GLN A 33 19.89 -8.19 -18.45
C GLN A 33 20.11 -9.55 -19.12
N GLU A 34 21.01 -10.37 -18.57
CA GLU A 34 21.29 -11.72 -19.06
C GLU A 34 20.11 -12.67 -18.85
N SER A 35 19.49 -12.64 -17.65
CA SER A 35 18.26 -13.40 -17.38
C SER A 35 17.09 -13.01 -18.30
N ASN A 36 16.93 -11.72 -18.60
CA ASN A 36 15.91 -11.26 -19.55
C ASN A 36 16.21 -11.73 -20.98
N ARG A 37 17.47 -11.71 -21.40
CA ARG A 37 17.90 -12.21 -22.70
C ARG A 37 17.61 -13.71 -22.86
N ASP A 38 17.92 -14.51 -21.84
CA ASP A 38 17.65 -15.96 -21.82
C ASP A 38 16.16 -16.25 -21.90
N ARG A 39 15.33 -15.46 -21.20
CA ARG A 39 13.86 -15.57 -21.26
C ARG A 39 13.34 -15.25 -22.66
N ASP A 40 13.83 -14.19 -23.29
CA ASP A 40 13.41 -13.80 -24.64
C ASP A 40 13.90 -14.79 -25.70
N GLU A 41 15.04 -15.43 -25.49
CA GLU A 41 15.53 -16.52 -26.33
C GLU A 41 14.69 -17.80 -26.15
N ALA A 42 14.29 -18.13 -24.93
CA ALA A 42 13.36 -19.24 -24.66
C ALA A 42 11.98 -19.02 -25.28
N ILE A 43 11.44 -17.80 -25.22
CA ILE A 43 10.17 -17.43 -25.86
C ILE A 43 10.27 -17.57 -27.38
N ARG A 44 11.36 -17.08 -27.99
CA ARG A 44 11.60 -17.22 -29.44
C ARG A 44 11.78 -18.67 -29.87
N SER A 45 12.49 -19.47 -29.06
CA SER A 45 12.66 -20.90 -29.29
C SER A 45 11.33 -21.65 -29.23
N TYR A 46 10.50 -21.36 -28.22
CA TYR A 46 9.18 -21.96 -28.06
C TYR A 46 8.22 -21.58 -29.20
N ALA A 47 8.22 -20.31 -29.63
CA ALA A 47 7.44 -19.86 -30.78
C ALA A 47 7.88 -20.58 -32.09
N ALA A 48 9.19 -20.77 -32.29
CA ALA A 48 9.71 -21.51 -33.44
C ALA A 48 9.37 -23.01 -33.42
N VAL A 49 9.19 -23.60 -32.23
CA VAL A 49 8.72 -24.99 -32.06
C VAL A 49 7.24 -25.11 -32.39
N LEU A 50 6.41 -24.14 -31.96
CA LEU A 50 4.97 -24.13 -32.26
C LEU A 50 4.68 -23.96 -33.76
N ASP A 51 5.48 -23.16 -34.47
CA ASP A 51 5.35 -22.98 -35.93
C ASP A 51 5.72 -24.23 -36.74
N ARG A 52 6.41 -25.20 -36.14
CA ARG A 52 6.88 -26.42 -36.82
C ARG A 52 6.14 -27.69 -36.41
N ALA A 53 5.22 -27.63 -35.44
CA ALA A 53 4.53 -28.81 -34.96
C ALA A 53 3.30 -29.15 -35.84
N PRO A 54 3.25 -30.33 -36.49
CA PRO A 54 2.01 -30.79 -37.13
C PRO A 54 0.94 -31.12 -36.07
N PRO A 55 -0.36 -31.01 -36.40
CA PRO A 55 -1.45 -31.23 -35.46
C PRO A 55 -1.43 -32.66 -34.90
N ILE A 56 -1.27 -32.77 -33.58
CA ILE A 56 -1.22 -34.05 -32.86
C ILE A 56 -2.64 -34.60 -32.75
N TYR A 57 -2.94 -35.65 -33.51
CA TYR A 57 -4.13 -36.49 -33.29
C TYR A 57 -3.83 -37.52 -32.21
N VAL A 58 -4.43 -37.34 -31.02
CA VAL A 58 -4.38 -38.35 -29.95
C VAL A 58 -5.40 -39.44 -30.25
N ARG A 59 -4.90 -40.64 -30.60
CA ARG A 59 -5.68 -41.88 -30.65
C ARG A 59 -5.78 -42.49 -29.25
N ALA A 60 -6.98 -42.80 -28.80
CA ALA A 60 -7.21 -43.75 -27.71
C ALA A 60 -8.00 -44.97 -28.23
N ARG A 61 -7.54 -46.17 -27.88
CA ARG A 61 -8.23 -47.47 -28.06
C ARG A 61 -8.83 -47.93 -26.70
N PRO A 62 -9.79 -48.87 -26.70
CA PRO A 62 -10.86 -48.97 -25.70
C PRO A 62 -10.58 -49.99 -24.58
N PRO A 63 -11.55 -50.17 -23.68
CA PRO A 63 -11.97 -51.52 -23.32
C PRO A 63 -13.48 -51.77 -23.54
N GLU A 64 -13.76 -53.03 -23.87
CA GLU A 64 -15.08 -53.65 -24.08
C GLU A 64 -15.80 -54.00 -22.77
N SER A 65 -17.11 -54.28 -22.94
CA SER A 65 -18.14 -54.84 -22.02
C SER A 65 -18.87 -53.79 -21.17
N ALA A 66 -20.20 -53.68 -21.14
CA ALA A 66 -21.27 -54.64 -21.44
C ALA A 66 -22.43 -54.00 -22.23
N ARG A 67 -23.10 -54.84 -23.03
CA ARG A 67 -24.23 -54.50 -23.91
C ARG A 67 -25.51 -54.24 -23.10
N SER A 68 -26.16 -53.11 -23.34
CA SER A 68 -27.59 -52.91 -23.09
C SER A 68 -28.22 -52.35 -24.37
N SER A 69 -29.18 -53.09 -24.91
CA SER A 69 -29.85 -52.82 -26.18
C SER A 69 -31.01 -51.84 -25.98
N THR A 70 -30.73 -50.55 -26.14
CA THR A 70 -31.74 -49.55 -26.48
C THR A 70 -31.21 -48.69 -27.63
N PRO A 71 -31.96 -48.49 -28.71
CA PRO A 71 -31.51 -47.64 -29.81
C PRO A 71 -31.29 -46.21 -29.29
N PRO A 72 -30.14 -45.57 -29.56
CA PRO A 72 -29.91 -44.21 -29.14
C PRO A 72 -30.94 -43.29 -29.82
N PRO A 73 -31.47 -42.27 -29.12
CA PRO A 73 -32.32 -41.27 -29.73
C PRO A 73 -31.59 -40.65 -30.92
N ALA A 74 -32.32 -40.42 -32.02
CA ALA A 74 -31.77 -39.82 -33.21
C ALA A 74 -31.09 -38.49 -32.85
N LYS A 75 -29.77 -38.39 -33.10
CA LYS A 75 -29.00 -37.17 -32.85
C LYS A 75 -29.71 -35.98 -33.51
N PRO A 76 -29.94 -34.87 -32.81
CA PRO A 76 -30.52 -33.69 -33.43
C PRO A 76 -29.61 -33.25 -34.57
N LYS A 77 -30.13 -33.26 -35.80
CA LYS A 77 -29.44 -32.69 -36.96
C LYS A 77 -29.43 -31.17 -36.76
N ILE A 78 -28.30 -30.64 -36.28
CA ILE A 78 -28.07 -29.20 -36.26
C ILE A 78 -27.82 -28.79 -37.72
N TYR A 79 -28.88 -28.35 -38.39
CA TYR A 79 -28.77 -27.73 -39.71
C TYR A 79 -28.26 -26.31 -39.49
N ALA A 80 -26.96 -26.08 -39.73
CA ALA A 80 -26.47 -24.74 -39.95
C ALA A 80 -27.08 -24.26 -41.27
N ALA A 81 -28.13 -23.42 -41.19
CA ALA A 81 -28.65 -22.75 -42.36
C ALA A 81 -27.48 -21.97 -43.02
N PRO A 82 -27.27 -22.09 -44.34
CA PRO A 82 -26.31 -21.26 -45.03
C PRO A 82 -26.65 -19.79 -44.76
N LEU A 83 -25.64 -18.97 -44.52
CA LEU A 83 -25.82 -17.53 -44.48
C LEU A 83 -26.48 -17.07 -45.78
N ALA A 84 -27.44 -16.14 -45.68
CA ALA A 84 -27.70 -15.27 -46.81
C ALA A 84 -26.36 -14.57 -47.10
N SER A 85 -25.85 -14.71 -48.31
CA SER A 85 -24.73 -13.88 -48.77
C SER A 85 -25.11 -12.42 -48.53
N LEU A 86 -24.14 -11.53 -48.36
CA LEU A 86 -24.41 -10.09 -48.30
C LEU A 86 -24.95 -9.57 -49.65
N ARG A 87 -24.69 -10.30 -50.73
CA ARG A 87 -25.05 -9.92 -52.11
C ARG A 87 -26.57 -9.73 -52.34
N PRO A 88 -27.49 -10.58 -51.84
CA PRO A 88 -28.94 -10.42 -52.01
C PRO A 88 -29.58 -9.42 -51.05
N GLU A 89 -28.89 -8.98 -50.00
CA GLU A 89 -29.40 -8.02 -49.00
C GLU A 89 -29.06 -6.55 -49.35
N LEU A 90 -28.37 -6.31 -50.46
CA LEU A 90 -28.09 -4.96 -50.92
C LEU A 90 -29.38 -4.28 -51.42
N PRO A 91 -29.61 -3.01 -51.07
CA PRO A 91 -30.75 -2.25 -51.57
C PRO A 91 -30.82 -2.30 -53.10
N GLY A 92 -32.01 -2.57 -53.66
CA GLY A 92 -32.20 -2.67 -55.10
C GLY A 92 -31.66 -1.43 -55.84
N GLY A 93 -30.67 -1.64 -56.71
CA GLY A 93 -29.97 -0.58 -57.45
C GLY A 93 -28.54 -0.31 -57.00
N TRP A 94 -28.07 -0.88 -55.89
CA TRP A 94 -26.66 -0.86 -55.51
C TRP A 94 -25.91 -2.03 -56.13
N ALA A 95 -25.09 -1.75 -57.16
CA ALA A 95 -24.07 -2.68 -57.62
C ALA A 95 -22.81 -2.50 -56.77
N VAL A 96 -22.28 -3.61 -56.24
CA VAL A 96 -20.99 -3.60 -55.55
C VAL A 96 -19.90 -3.21 -56.55
N PRO A 97 -19.06 -2.19 -56.25
CA PRO A 97 -17.88 -1.92 -57.06
C PRO A 97 -16.98 -3.14 -57.17
N GLU A 98 -16.51 -3.48 -58.38
CA GLU A 98 -15.68 -4.66 -58.67
C GLU A 98 -14.45 -4.77 -57.74
N VAL A 99 -13.87 -3.63 -57.37
CA VAL A 99 -12.74 -3.51 -56.43
C VAL A 99 -13.00 -4.06 -55.02
N TYR A 100 -14.26 -4.30 -54.66
CA TYR A 100 -14.65 -4.81 -53.34
C TYR A 100 -15.16 -6.25 -53.36
N GLU A 101 -15.31 -6.87 -54.54
CA GLU A 101 -15.81 -8.26 -54.62
C GLU A 101 -14.90 -9.23 -53.87
N ASP A 102 -13.59 -9.14 -54.07
CA ASP A 102 -12.60 -9.98 -53.38
C ASP A 102 -12.63 -9.77 -51.85
N ALA A 103 -12.82 -8.53 -51.39
CA ALA A 103 -12.87 -8.21 -49.97
C ALA A 103 -14.14 -8.76 -49.32
N ILE A 104 -15.26 -8.74 -50.04
CA ILE A 104 -16.55 -9.30 -49.60
C ILE A 104 -16.44 -10.81 -49.51
N ASP A 105 -15.93 -11.47 -50.54
CA ASP A 105 -15.77 -12.92 -50.55
C ASP A 105 -14.83 -13.39 -49.44
N GLU A 106 -13.72 -12.68 -49.20
CA GLU A 106 -12.81 -12.99 -48.12
C GLU A 106 -13.44 -12.75 -46.74
N PHE A 107 -14.23 -11.69 -46.57
CA PHE A 107 -14.98 -11.46 -45.34
C PHE A 107 -16.02 -12.55 -45.08
N GLU A 108 -16.84 -12.90 -46.08
CA GLU A 108 -17.85 -13.94 -46.00
C GLU A 108 -17.22 -15.30 -45.67
N ARG A 109 -16.09 -15.63 -46.30
CA ARG A 109 -15.32 -16.85 -46.03
C ARG A 109 -14.84 -16.90 -44.58
N ARG A 110 -14.24 -15.80 -44.07
CA ARG A 110 -13.81 -15.70 -42.67
C ARG A 110 -14.99 -15.81 -41.70
N GLN A 111 -16.11 -15.16 -42.02
CA GLN A 111 -17.31 -15.16 -41.19
C GLN A 111 -17.95 -16.55 -41.11
N GLN A 112 -18.04 -17.24 -42.26
CA GLN A 112 -18.57 -18.59 -42.33
C GLN A 112 -17.67 -19.59 -41.58
N SER A 113 -16.35 -19.45 -41.68
CA SER A 113 -15.41 -20.27 -40.91
C SER A 113 -15.59 -20.06 -39.40
N ALA A 114 -15.59 -18.81 -38.94
CA ALA A 114 -15.74 -18.49 -37.52
C ALA A 114 -17.07 -19.03 -36.94
N ARG A 115 -18.17 -18.92 -37.70
CA ARG A 115 -19.48 -19.47 -37.30
C ARG A 115 -19.48 -20.99 -37.25
N THR A 116 -18.80 -21.64 -38.20
CA THR A 116 -18.67 -23.10 -38.20
C THR A 116 -17.95 -23.56 -36.93
N ASP A 117 -16.88 -22.86 -36.53
CA ASP A 117 -16.14 -23.18 -35.32
C ASP A 117 -16.97 -22.92 -34.06
N ALA A 118 -17.74 -21.82 -34.00
CA ALA A 118 -18.66 -21.56 -32.90
C ALA A 118 -19.77 -22.63 -32.80
N THR A 119 -20.28 -23.10 -33.93
CA THR A 119 -21.31 -24.16 -33.99
C THR A 119 -20.74 -25.49 -33.51
N ARG A 120 -19.50 -25.84 -33.91
CA ARG A 120 -18.81 -27.04 -33.42
C ARG A 120 -18.55 -26.98 -31.93
N ALA A 121 -18.10 -25.83 -31.42
CA ALA A 121 -17.86 -25.64 -29.99
C ALA A 121 -19.17 -25.74 -29.18
N LEU A 122 -20.28 -25.21 -29.71
CA LEU A 122 -21.61 -25.38 -29.10
C LEU A 122 -22.05 -26.85 -29.10
N ALA A 123 -21.89 -27.55 -30.21
CA ALA A 123 -22.25 -28.97 -30.29
C ALA A 123 -21.45 -29.82 -29.29
N ALA A 124 -20.15 -29.54 -29.12
CA ALA A 124 -19.31 -30.21 -28.13
C ALA A 124 -19.78 -29.91 -26.69
N LEU A 125 -20.19 -28.67 -26.41
CA LEU A 125 -20.75 -28.29 -25.11
C LEU A 125 -22.07 -29.02 -24.81
N LEU A 126 -22.96 -29.12 -25.80
CA LEU A 126 -24.24 -29.83 -25.69
C LEU A 126 -24.03 -31.34 -25.48
N GLU A 127 -23.14 -31.96 -26.25
CA GLU A 127 -22.78 -33.37 -26.07
C GLU A 127 -22.16 -33.63 -24.69
N ALA A 128 -21.31 -32.72 -24.19
CA ALA A 128 -20.79 -32.81 -22.83
C ALA A 128 -21.89 -32.70 -21.77
N SER A 129 -22.88 -31.83 -21.98
CA SER A 129 -24.04 -31.66 -21.09
C SER A 129 -24.87 -32.95 -20.97
N GLU A 130 -25.12 -33.63 -22.08
CA GLU A 130 -25.83 -34.93 -22.09
C GLU A 130 -25.11 -36.02 -21.27
N HIS A 131 -23.78 -35.90 -21.11
CA HIS A 131 -22.95 -36.82 -20.32
C HIS A 131 -22.64 -36.30 -18.91
N GLY A 132 -23.38 -35.30 -18.42
CA GLY A 132 -23.18 -34.74 -17.07
C GLY A 132 -21.91 -33.88 -16.93
N ARG A 133 -21.29 -33.47 -18.04
CA ARG A 133 -20.10 -32.61 -18.11
C ARG A 133 -20.39 -31.22 -18.70
N GLY A 134 -21.63 -30.75 -18.60
CA GLY A 134 -22.04 -29.45 -19.16
C GLY A 134 -21.31 -28.24 -18.56
N ASP A 135 -20.69 -28.43 -17.39
CA ASP A 135 -19.90 -27.41 -16.69
C ASP A 135 -18.38 -27.53 -16.92
N ASP A 136 -17.93 -28.24 -17.96
CA ASP A 136 -16.50 -28.27 -18.30
C ASP A 136 -16.01 -26.84 -18.67
N PRO A 137 -15.14 -26.22 -17.83
CA PRO A 137 -14.70 -24.85 -18.05
C PRO A 137 -13.90 -24.69 -19.34
N ARG A 138 -13.24 -25.76 -19.83
CA ARG A 138 -12.48 -25.70 -21.09
C ARG A 138 -13.39 -25.59 -22.30
N LEU A 139 -14.49 -26.36 -22.32
CA LEU A 139 -15.46 -26.31 -23.42
C LEU A 139 -16.22 -24.98 -23.44
N ARG A 140 -16.56 -24.43 -22.26
CA ARG A 140 -17.14 -23.08 -22.15
C ARG A 140 -16.19 -22.01 -22.66
N ALA A 141 -14.91 -22.05 -22.27
CA ALA A 141 -13.90 -21.12 -22.76
C ALA A 141 -13.72 -21.21 -24.28
N GLN A 142 -13.71 -22.42 -24.84
CA GLN A 142 -13.59 -22.64 -26.28
C GLN A 142 -14.80 -22.10 -27.04
N TYR A 143 -16.01 -22.32 -26.54
CA TYR A 143 -17.23 -21.75 -27.12
C TYR A 143 -17.22 -20.22 -27.07
N SER A 144 -16.91 -19.63 -25.91
CA SER A 144 -16.82 -18.17 -25.76
C SER A 144 -15.78 -17.53 -26.69
N ALA A 145 -14.61 -18.17 -26.86
CA ALA A 145 -13.59 -17.71 -27.80
C ALA A 145 -14.08 -17.76 -29.26
N ALA A 146 -14.78 -18.83 -29.65
CA ALA A 146 -15.32 -18.96 -30.99
C ALA A 146 -16.43 -17.94 -31.28
N VAL A 147 -17.32 -17.68 -30.31
CA VAL A 147 -18.34 -16.61 -30.41
C VAL A 147 -17.67 -15.23 -30.54
N ARG A 148 -16.60 -14.99 -29.77
CA ARG A 148 -15.82 -13.74 -29.85
C ARG A 148 -15.22 -13.54 -31.25
N ASN A 149 -14.67 -14.59 -31.85
CA ASN A 149 -14.14 -14.51 -33.21
C ASN A 149 -15.21 -14.15 -34.26
N VAL A 150 -16.43 -14.67 -34.10
CA VAL A 150 -17.57 -14.27 -34.96
C VAL A 150 -17.93 -12.79 -34.74
N ALA A 151 -17.93 -12.34 -33.48
CA ALA A 151 -18.29 -10.97 -33.10
C ALA A 151 -17.23 -9.93 -33.47
N LEU A 152 -15.95 -10.31 -33.51
CA LEU A 152 -14.82 -9.43 -33.83
C LEU A 152 -14.42 -9.45 -35.31
N ASN A 153 -14.92 -10.39 -36.11
CA ASN A 153 -14.63 -10.38 -37.54
C ASN A 153 -15.23 -9.10 -38.17
N ARG A 154 -14.36 -8.27 -38.76
CA ARG A 154 -14.71 -7.00 -39.40
C ARG A 154 -14.46 -7.10 -40.91
N PHE A 155 -15.30 -6.41 -41.67
CA PHE A 155 -15.06 -6.15 -43.09
C PHE A 155 -13.90 -5.17 -43.22
N VAL A 156 -12.86 -5.55 -43.97
CA VAL A 156 -11.64 -4.76 -44.14
C VAL A 156 -11.35 -4.67 -45.63
N ILE A 157 -11.31 -3.44 -46.15
CA ILE A 157 -10.89 -3.16 -47.51
C ILE A 157 -9.41 -2.84 -47.46
N ARG A 158 -8.58 -3.63 -48.16
CA ARG A 158 -7.17 -3.31 -48.34
C ARG A 158 -7.07 -2.41 -49.55
N GLU A 159 -6.99 -1.10 -49.32
CA GLU A 159 -6.64 -0.17 -50.40
C GLU A 159 -5.23 -0.53 -50.89
N GLN A 160 -5.13 -0.94 -52.15
CA GLN A 160 -3.84 -0.95 -52.82
C GLN A 160 -3.45 0.50 -53.03
N VAL A 161 -2.66 1.04 -52.11
CA VAL A 161 -1.97 2.30 -52.34
C VAL A 161 -0.98 1.99 -53.45
N GLU A 162 -1.34 2.31 -54.70
CA GLU A 162 -0.35 2.41 -55.78
C GLU A 162 0.75 3.33 -55.25
N GLU A 163 1.94 2.78 -55.14
CA GLU A 163 3.11 3.49 -54.66
C GLU A 163 3.44 4.55 -55.72
N VAL A 164 2.76 5.71 -55.64
CA VAL A 164 3.14 6.87 -56.42
C VAL A 164 4.53 7.23 -55.92
N VAL A 165 5.54 6.82 -56.68
CA VAL A 165 6.93 7.24 -56.50
C VAL A 165 7.00 8.73 -56.81
N ILE A 166 6.50 9.54 -55.88
CA ILE A 166 6.85 10.94 -55.81
C ILE A 166 8.31 10.92 -55.38
N LYS A 167 9.22 11.26 -56.31
CA LYS A 167 10.60 11.63 -55.97
C LYS A 167 10.57 12.93 -55.16
N VAL A 168 10.04 12.87 -53.94
CA VAL A 168 10.30 13.88 -52.93
C VAL A 168 11.74 13.64 -52.53
N ALA A 169 12.60 14.64 -52.69
CA ALA A 169 13.90 14.63 -52.04
C ALA A 169 13.65 14.49 -50.53
N GLU A 170 13.77 13.27 -50.00
CA GLU A 170 13.64 13.00 -48.59
C GLU A 170 14.75 13.76 -47.87
N LYS A 171 14.40 14.93 -47.33
CA LYS A 171 15.19 15.51 -46.25
C LYS A 171 15.29 14.41 -45.19
N PRO A 172 16.50 14.04 -44.73
CA PRO A 172 16.66 12.99 -43.74
C PRO A 172 15.76 13.33 -42.55
N LYS A 173 14.68 12.56 -42.36
CA LYS A 173 13.80 12.72 -41.20
C LYS A 173 14.70 12.47 -40.00
N ALA A 174 15.02 13.53 -39.27
CA ALA A 174 15.76 13.43 -38.03
C ALA A 174 15.07 12.35 -37.20
N LYS A 175 15.80 11.28 -36.86
CA LYS A 175 15.27 10.22 -35.98
C LYS A 175 14.82 10.92 -34.71
N VAL A 176 13.50 11.04 -34.52
CA VAL A 176 12.94 11.49 -33.25
C VAL A 176 13.29 10.39 -32.26
N VAL A 177 14.32 10.63 -31.47
CA VAL A 177 14.66 9.77 -30.34
C VAL A 177 13.55 9.99 -29.33
N VAL A 178 12.58 9.07 -29.31
CA VAL A 178 11.58 9.03 -28.25
C VAL A 178 12.36 8.67 -26.99
N GLU A 179 12.48 9.64 -26.08
CA GLU A 179 13.12 9.40 -24.79
C GLU A 179 12.37 8.28 -24.06
N ARG A 180 13.12 7.31 -23.56
CA ARG A 180 12.54 6.19 -22.80
C ARG A 180 11.97 6.74 -21.48
N TRP A 181 10.75 6.32 -21.16
CA TRP A 181 10.10 6.70 -19.90
C TRP A 181 11.01 6.44 -18.69
N ASN A 182 11.02 7.40 -17.77
CA ASN A 182 11.70 7.32 -16.49
C ASN A 182 10.95 8.17 -15.46
N LEU A 183 11.24 7.94 -14.18
CA LEU A 183 10.50 8.57 -13.08
C LEU A 183 10.62 10.10 -13.04
N SER A 184 11.74 10.67 -13.46
CA SER A 184 11.92 12.12 -13.49
C SER A 184 11.02 12.83 -14.52
N MET A 185 10.48 12.07 -15.49
CA MET A 185 9.52 12.57 -16.47
C MET A 185 8.06 12.25 -16.11
N SER A 186 7.83 11.49 -15.04
CA SER A 186 6.51 11.01 -14.60
C SER A 186 5.74 12.06 -13.78
N VAL A 187 4.46 11.79 -13.47
CA VAL A 187 3.65 12.58 -12.53
C VAL A 187 4.26 12.64 -11.12
N TRP A 188 5.21 11.75 -10.82
CA TRP A 188 5.90 11.66 -9.54
C TRP A 188 7.14 12.56 -9.44
N ALA A 189 7.55 13.23 -10.52
CA ALA A 189 8.79 14.03 -10.58
C ALA A 189 8.91 15.07 -9.45
N GLU A 190 7.80 15.66 -9.02
CA GLU A 190 7.79 16.65 -7.94
C GLU A 190 8.04 16.03 -6.55
N ARG A 191 7.82 14.72 -6.37
CA ARG A 191 8.08 14.04 -5.09
C ARG A 191 9.57 14.07 -4.72
N GLU A 192 10.45 13.79 -5.69
CA GLU A 192 11.90 13.86 -5.50
C GLU A 192 12.34 15.25 -5.02
N LYS A 193 11.69 16.31 -5.52
CA LYS A 193 12.00 17.67 -5.10
C LYS A 193 11.40 18.02 -3.74
N ARG A 194 10.19 17.53 -3.43
CA ARG A 194 9.44 17.97 -2.24
C ARG A 194 9.77 17.16 -0.98
N CYS A 195 10.00 15.86 -1.11
CA CYS A 195 10.24 15.00 0.05
C CYS A 195 11.59 15.29 0.70
N ASP A 196 11.70 15.02 2.00
CA ASP A 196 12.93 15.28 2.75
C ASP A 196 14.07 14.33 2.36
N ALA A 197 13.74 13.14 1.86
CA ALA A 197 14.70 12.18 1.33
C ALA A 197 15.39 12.65 0.03
N ARG A 198 14.79 13.62 -0.67
CA ARG A 198 15.22 14.09 -2.00
C ARG A 198 15.34 12.97 -3.03
N ASP A 199 14.41 12.02 -2.98
CA ASP A 199 14.37 10.81 -3.81
C ASP A 199 12.90 10.40 -4.04
N PHE A 200 12.63 9.46 -4.94
CA PHE A 200 11.32 8.83 -5.09
C PHE A 200 11.01 7.83 -3.96
N TYR A 201 12.03 7.44 -3.20
CA TYR A 201 11.93 6.45 -2.12
C TYR A 201 12.46 6.99 -0.79
N ASP A 202 11.96 6.44 0.31
CA ASP A 202 12.58 6.65 1.61
C ASP A 202 13.91 5.86 1.64
N THR A 203 15.02 6.53 1.33
CA THR A 203 16.33 5.85 1.20
C THR A 203 16.85 5.36 2.56
N PRO A 204 17.60 4.25 2.63
CA PRO A 204 18.16 3.76 3.88
C PRO A 204 18.98 4.82 4.63
N ASN A 205 19.81 5.59 3.91
CA ASN A 205 20.59 6.69 4.48
C ASN A 205 19.69 7.77 5.11
N PHE A 206 18.58 8.11 4.46
CA PHE A 206 17.63 9.07 5.01
C PHE A 206 16.98 8.52 6.29
N LYS A 207 16.50 7.27 6.26
CA LYS A 207 15.89 6.61 7.41
C LYS A 207 16.83 6.55 8.63
N THR A 208 18.10 6.19 8.42
CA THR A 208 19.13 6.22 9.47
C THR A 208 19.25 7.61 10.09
N LYS A 209 19.32 8.68 9.28
CA LYS A 209 19.41 10.04 9.81
C LYS A 209 18.18 10.47 10.60
N VAL A 210 16.98 10.00 10.24
CA VAL A 210 15.76 10.24 11.02
C VAL A 210 15.86 9.56 12.38
N VAL A 211 16.33 8.31 12.42
CA VAL A 211 16.55 7.58 13.68
C VAL A 211 17.59 8.27 14.53
N GLU A 212 18.74 8.64 13.97
CA GLU A 212 19.81 9.38 14.68
C GLU A 212 19.29 10.69 15.27
N LEU A 213 18.53 11.49 14.51
CA LEU A 213 17.94 12.74 15.00
C LEU A 213 17.01 12.51 16.20
N LEU A 214 16.12 11.53 16.08
CA LEU A 214 15.18 11.20 17.16
C LEU A 214 15.89 10.60 18.37
N TRP A 215 16.94 9.80 18.14
CA TRP A 215 17.78 9.21 19.17
C TRP A 215 18.52 10.29 19.97
N ASP A 216 19.15 11.23 19.29
CA ASP A 216 19.82 12.36 19.92
C ASP A 216 18.85 13.17 20.80
N ARG A 217 17.62 13.36 20.35
CA ARG A 217 16.56 14.02 21.15
C ARG A 217 16.09 13.17 22.33
N ALA A 218 15.98 11.86 22.16
CA ALA A 218 15.62 10.95 23.25
C ALA A 218 16.70 10.89 24.34
N LEU A 219 17.97 11.12 24.00
CA LEU A 219 19.07 11.15 24.97
C LEU A 219 19.26 12.49 25.67
N ARG A 220 18.75 13.59 25.11
CA ARG A 220 18.81 14.92 25.73
C ARG A 220 18.06 14.96 27.05
N VAL A 221 18.77 15.29 28.14
CA VAL A 221 18.26 15.23 29.53
C VAL A 221 17.10 16.20 29.78
N ASP A 222 17.11 17.34 29.09
CA ASP A 222 16.06 18.35 29.12
C ASP A 222 14.80 17.91 28.36
N GLU A 223 14.94 17.02 27.38
CA GLU A 223 13.81 16.53 26.58
C GLU A 223 13.28 15.15 27.03
N CYS A 224 14.16 14.27 27.51
CA CYS A 224 13.88 12.87 27.80
C CYS A 224 14.82 12.30 28.88
N ARG A 225 14.27 11.39 29.70
CA ARG A 225 15.01 10.74 30.81
C ARG A 225 15.69 9.44 30.39
N LEU A 226 15.79 9.15 29.09
CA LEU A 226 16.30 7.87 28.59
C LEU A 226 17.80 7.70 28.88
N ALA A 227 18.61 8.74 28.66
CA ALA A 227 20.06 8.65 28.93
C ALA A 227 20.37 8.35 30.40
N GLY A 228 19.70 9.06 31.32
CA GLY A 228 19.83 8.80 32.77
C GLY A 228 19.34 7.40 33.15
N TYR A 229 18.26 6.93 32.53
CA TYR A 229 17.77 5.56 32.72
C TYR A 229 18.77 4.52 32.23
N LEU A 230 19.30 4.64 31.01
CA LEU A 230 20.25 3.68 30.45
C LEU A 230 21.57 3.67 31.23
N LYS A 231 22.07 4.84 31.62
CA LYS A 231 23.23 4.94 32.53
C LYS A 231 22.98 4.16 33.81
N TRP A 232 21.83 4.35 34.44
CA TRP A 232 21.45 3.62 35.65
C TRP A 232 21.34 2.11 35.44
N VAL A 233 20.79 1.65 34.30
CA VAL A 233 20.71 0.22 33.96
C VAL A 233 22.11 -0.37 33.82
N LEU A 234 22.98 0.31 33.06
CA LEU A 234 24.30 -0.20 32.69
C LEU A 234 25.30 -0.16 33.86
N GLU A 235 25.18 0.81 34.76
CA GLU A 235 25.97 0.86 36.00
C GLU A 235 25.58 -0.22 37.02
N ARG A 236 24.40 -0.82 36.88
CA ARG A 236 23.83 -1.77 37.85
C ARG A 236 23.93 -3.23 37.38
N SER A 237 24.71 -3.50 36.33
CA SER A 237 24.86 -4.84 35.75
C SER A 237 25.27 -5.88 36.83
N PRO A 238 24.61 -7.04 36.88
CA PRO A 238 24.69 -8.00 37.99
C PRO A 238 26.06 -8.68 38.18
N ASP A 239 27.01 -8.46 37.28
CA ASP A 239 28.40 -8.93 37.44
C ASP A 239 29.19 -8.17 38.52
N GLY A 240 28.56 -7.16 39.13
CA GLY A 240 28.86 -6.73 40.49
C GLY A 240 28.54 -7.83 41.49
N VAL A 241 29.21 -8.99 41.39
CA VAL A 241 29.52 -9.82 42.55
C VAL A 241 30.05 -8.85 43.58
N ASP A 242 29.28 -8.62 44.64
CA ASP A 242 29.73 -7.95 45.85
C ASP A 242 31.06 -8.59 46.25
N LYS A 243 32.18 -8.00 45.83
CA LYS A 243 33.52 -8.28 46.37
C LYS A 243 33.68 -7.68 47.77
N GLY A 244 32.57 -7.49 48.49
CA GLY A 244 32.48 -6.96 49.83
C GLY A 244 32.43 -8.09 50.86
N GLY A 245 33.60 -8.54 51.28
CA GLY A 245 33.85 -8.94 52.67
C GLY A 245 33.13 -10.17 53.22
N ALA A 246 33.62 -11.36 52.88
CA ALA A 246 33.53 -12.48 53.80
C ALA A 246 34.50 -12.23 54.97
N GLY A 247 33.97 -11.75 56.11
CA GLY A 247 34.75 -11.63 57.34
C GLY A 247 33.99 -10.91 58.46
N GLY A 248 33.14 -11.63 59.19
CA GLY A 248 32.55 -11.14 60.44
C GLY A 248 31.30 -11.90 60.88
N GLU A 249 31.49 -12.99 61.61
CA GLU A 249 30.43 -13.65 62.37
C GLU A 249 29.91 -12.73 63.50
N GLY A 250 28.60 -12.77 63.73
CA GLY A 250 28.01 -12.55 65.06
C GLY A 250 27.38 -11.17 65.33
N GLY A 251 26.06 -11.10 65.24
CA GLY A 251 25.29 -9.99 65.82
C GLY A 251 23.90 -9.87 65.22
N ALA A 252 22.90 -10.41 65.92
CA ALA A 252 21.49 -10.25 65.58
C ALA A 252 21.06 -8.78 65.74
N ASP A 253 20.82 -8.09 64.63
CA ASP A 253 19.95 -6.91 64.59
C ASP A 253 19.43 -6.66 63.17
N ARG A 254 18.20 -6.13 63.11
CA ARG A 254 17.37 -5.91 61.90
C ARG A 254 18.12 -5.23 60.75
N PRO A 255 17.83 -5.55 59.47
CA PRO A 255 18.39 -4.79 58.35
C PRO A 255 17.80 -3.38 58.32
N ALA A 256 18.65 -2.39 58.59
CA ALA A 256 18.41 -1.00 58.27
C ALA A 256 18.50 -0.79 56.75
N SER A 257 17.70 0.15 56.25
CA SER A 257 17.65 0.62 54.87
C SER A 257 19.04 0.93 54.28
N PRO A 258 19.24 0.82 52.96
CA PRO A 258 20.55 1.04 52.34
C PRO A 258 21.03 2.47 52.60
N GLN A 259 22.18 2.61 53.25
CA GLN A 259 22.90 3.87 53.31
C GLN A 259 23.49 4.18 51.94
N SER A 260 23.05 5.30 51.37
CA SER A 260 23.58 5.88 50.14
C SER A 260 25.09 6.13 50.23
N PRO A 261 25.85 6.04 49.13
CA PRO A 261 27.26 6.44 49.10
C PRO A 261 27.39 7.91 49.50
N SER A 262 28.39 8.23 50.31
CA SER A 262 28.63 9.52 50.98
C SER A 262 29.09 10.66 50.07
N GLY A 263 28.71 10.66 48.79
CA GLY A 263 28.85 11.81 47.90
C GLY A 263 27.59 12.67 47.99
N GLY A 264 27.71 13.91 48.46
CA GLY A 264 26.58 14.86 48.41
C GLY A 264 26.02 14.94 46.97
N PRO A 265 24.71 15.17 46.80
CA PRO A 265 24.10 15.21 45.47
C PRO A 265 24.82 16.25 44.61
N LEU A 266 25.38 15.80 43.48
CA LEU A 266 25.98 16.68 42.48
C LEU A 266 24.97 17.79 42.13
N SER A 267 25.48 19.00 41.89
CA SER A 267 24.61 20.08 41.40
C SER A 267 23.90 19.65 40.10
N PRO A 268 22.68 20.14 39.81
CA PRO A 268 21.96 19.76 38.60
C PRO A 268 22.79 19.90 37.32
N GLY A 269 23.60 20.97 37.22
CA GLY A 269 24.52 21.19 36.09
C GLY A 269 25.66 20.17 36.00
N ALA A 270 26.20 19.71 37.14
CA ALA A 270 27.23 18.67 37.14
C ALA A 270 26.65 17.28 36.77
N GLN A 271 25.40 17.00 37.14
CA GLN A 271 24.70 15.77 36.72
C GLN A 271 24.45 15.77 35.21
N LEU A 272 24.00 16.90 34.65
CA LEU A 272 23.83 17.10 33.20
C LEU A 272 25.12 16.83 32.43
N HIS A 273 26.22 17.49 32.79
CA HIS A 273 27.52 17.27 32.12
C HIS A 273 28.04 15.83 32.24
N ALA A 274 27.81 15.17 33.38
CA ALA A 274 28.18 13.77 33.55
C ALA A 274 27.34 12.80 32.69
N ILE A 275 26.11 13.16 32.35
CA ILE A 275 25.27 12.39 31.43
C ILE A 275 25.68 12.68 29.98
N GLU A 276 25.94 13.94 29.61
CA GLU A 276 26.43 14.30 28.28
C GLU A 276 27.76 13.61 27.94
N GLY A 277 28.70 13.62 28.88
CA GLY A 277 29.98 12.90 28.71
C GLY A 277 29.79 11.40 28.56
N TYR A 278 28.82 10.81 29.27
CA TYR A 278 28.48 9.41 29.13
C TYR A 278 27.87 9.09 27.76
N ILE A 279 26.95 9.92 27.26
CA ILE A 279 26.32 9.76 25.94
C ILE A 279 27.39 9.70 24.84
N GLN A 280 28.36 10.61 24.87
CA GLN A 280 29.40 10.69 23.84
C GLN A 280 30.36 9.50 23.86
N THR A 281 30.63 8.95 25.04
CA THR A 281 31.66 7.92 25.22
C THR A 281 31.11 6.50 25.20
N SER A 282 29.83 6.30 25.50
CA SER A 282 29.21 4.98 25.58
C SER A 282 29.13 4.30 24.21
N GLU A 283 29.83 3.17 24.08
CA GLU A 283 29.75 2.28 22.91
C GLU A 283 28.37 1.63 22.82
N GLU A 284 27.82 1.19 23.96
CA GLU A 284 26.49 0.59 24.07
C GLU A 284 25.39 1.49 23.47
N LEU A 285 25.40 2.79 23.77
CA LEU A 285 24.39 3.72 23.22
C LEU A 285 24.50 3.86 21.70
N ARG A 286 25.71 3.73 21.14
CA ARG A 286 25.92 3.72 19.69
C ARG A 286 25.40 2.43 19.07
N GLU A 287 25.61 1.29 19.74
CA GLU A 287 25.09 0.00 19.28
C GLU A 287 23.56 -0.06 19.33
N VAL A 288 22.94 0.46 20.39
CA VAL A 288 21.48 0.61 20.49
C VAL A 288 20.94 1.45 19.33
N CYS A 289 21.54 2.61 19.02
CA CYS A 289 21.17 3.44 17.87
C CYS A 289 21.37 2.69 16.53
N GLY A 290 22.45 1.93 16.41
CA GLY A 290 22.73 1.07 15.26
C GLY A 290 21.63 0.04 15.03
N ASN A 291 21.16 -0.63 16.10
CA ASN A 291 20.06 -1.58 16.02
C ASN A 291 18.72 -0.91 15.67
N LEU A 292 18.42 0.26 16.24
CA LEU A 292 17.24 1.04 15.86
C LEU A 292 17.25 1.43 14.37
N SER A 293 18.43 1.77 13.85
CA SER A 293 18.62 2.12 12.44
C SER A 293 18.51 0.90 11.53
N TRP A 294 19.08 -0.25 11.93
CA TRP A 294 18.96 -1.52 11.21
C TRP A 294 17.50 -1.96 11.07
N TYR A 295 16.74 -1.87 12.16
CA TYR A 295 15.33 -2.25 12.23
C TYR A 295 14.38 -1.06 12.04
N CYS A 296 14.83 0.04 11.41
CA CYS A 296 14.02 1.25 11.32
C CYS A 296 12.67 1.01 10.64
N ASP A 297 12.63 0.18 9.59
CA ASP A 297 11.39 -0.19 8.90
C ASP A 297 10.41 -0.92 9.81
N VAL A 298 10.89 -1.89 10.59
CA VAL A 298 10.06 -2.61 11.56
C VAL A 298 9.53 -1.64 12.62
N MET A 299 10.40 -0.81 13.21
CA MET A 299 10.01 0.15 14.25
C MET A 299 8.94 1.13 13.79
N TRP A 300 9.12 1.73 12.61
CA TRP A 300 8.21 2.77 12.12
C TRP A 300 6.94 2.20 11.49
N ASN A 301 6.99 1.03 10.85
CA ASN A 301 5.77 0.36 10.39
C ASN A 301 4.89 -0.08 11.56
N LEU A 302 5.48 -0.52 12.68
CA LEU A 302 4.75 -0.76 13.93
C LEU A 302 4.11 0.53 14.45
N TYR A 303 4.87 1.62 14.47
CA TYR A 303 4.36 2.92 14.91
C TYR A 303 3.14 3.36 14.12
N ASP A 304 3.27 3.33 12.79
CA ASP A 304 2.22 3.68 11.85
C ASP A 304 1.00 2.78 12.03
N TYR A 305 1.18 1.47 12.20
CA TYR A 305 0.08 0.53 12.42
C TYR A 305 -0.69 0.79 13.73
N TYR A 306 0.02 0.95 14.85
CA TYR A 306 -0.63 1.17 16.15
C TYR A 306 -1.20 2.59 16.28
N SER A 307 -0.63 3.59 15.60
CA SER A 307 -1.24 4.93 15.55
C SER A 307 -2.58 4.91 14.80
N VAL A 308 -2.66 4.28 13.63
CA VAL A 308 -3.90 4.15 12.85
C VAL A 308 -4.95 3.29 13.55
N SER A 309 -4.52 2.23 14.24
CA SER A 309 -5.44 1.31 14.92
C SER A 309 -6.28 2.01 16.00
N SER A 310 -5.74 3.07 16.61
CA SER A 310 -6.41 3.92 17.62
C SER A 310 -7.72 4.52 17.10
N ILE A 311 -7.80 4.74 15.79
CA ILE A 311 -8.81 5.57 15.12
C ILE A 311 -10.04 4.76 14.70
N SER A 312 -9.90 3.44 14.54
CA SER A 312 -10.92 2.55 13.97
C SER A 312 -12.08 2.17 14.93
N LYS A 313 -12.36 2.99 15.95
CA LYS A 313 -13.43 2.73 16.92
C LYS A 313 -14.79 3.21 16.38
N PRO A 314 -15.80 2.33 16.26
CA PRO A 314 -17.15 2.73 15.86
C PRO A 314 -17.69 3.79 16.81
N GLY A 315 -18.20 4.90 16.28
CA GLY A 315 -18.75 6.01 17.08
C GLY A 315 -17.72 7.04 17.57
N PHE A 316 -16.45 6.95 17.14
CA PHE A 316 -15.52 8.07 17.28
C PHE A 316 -15.97 9.20 16.36
N LYS A 317 -16.87 10.07 16.85
CA LYS A 317 -17.24 11.29 16.13
C LYS A 317 -15.97 12.14 15.97
N HIS A 318 -15.62 12.48 14.73
CA HIS A 318 -14.51 13.38 14.40
C HIS A 318 -14.54 14.70 15.20
N GLU A 319 -15.72 15.10 15.65
CA GLU A 319 -15.97 16.26 16.52
C GLU A 319 -15.17 16.25 17.84
N LEU A 320 -14.69 15.08 18.30
CA LEU A 320 -13.90 14.94 19.52
C LEU A 320 -12.38 15.05 19.32
N ALA A 321 -11.91 15.45 18.12
CA ALA A 321 -10.56 15.99 17.94
C ALA A 321 -10.42 17.38 18.62
N ILE A 322 -10.81 17.47 19.88
CA ILE A 322 -10.68 18.63 20.74
C ILE A 322 -9.17 18.90 20.87
N GLY A 323 -8.70 19.94 20.17
CA GLY A 323 -7.32 20.42 20.23
C GLY A 323 -6.41 20.06 19.06
N GLY A 324 -6.92 19.57 17.93
CA GLY A 324 -6.09 19.37 16.72
C GLY A 324 -5.06 18.25 16.84
N VAL A 325 -5.33 17.24 17.67
CA VAL A 325 -4.47 16.05 17.81
C VAL A 325 -4.77 15.11 16.65
N TYR A 326 -3.78 14.92 15.77
CA TYR A 326 -3.86 13.99 14.65
C TYR A 326 -3.61 12.57 15.13
N PRO A 327 -4.61 11.68 15.11
CA PRO A 327 -4.43 10.34 15.67
C PRO A 327 -3.38 9.50 14.91
N SER A 328 -3.09 9.83 13.65
CA SER A 328 -1.99 9.23 12.86
C SER A 328 -0.58 9.65 13.31
N LEU A 329 -0.48 10.49 14.34
CA LEU A 329 0.78 10.92 14.95
C LEU A 329 0.99 10.37 16.36
N PHE A 330 0.08 9.57 16.92
CA PHE A 330 0.25 9.11 18.29
C PHE A 330 -0.30 7.70 18.51
N ILE A 331 0.33 6.95 19.41
CA ILE A 331 -0.16 5.65 19.88
C ILE A 331 -0.90 5.84 21.19
N GLU A 332 -2.19 5.50 21.21
CA GLU A 332 -2.96 5.47 22.44
C GLU A 332 -2.54 4.33 23.38
N LYS A 333 -2.80 4.49 24.68
CA LYS A 333 -2.57 3.45 25.70
C LYS A 333 -3.18 2.10 25.34
N ASN A 334 -4.38 2.10 24.74
CA ASN A 334 -5.07 0.87 24.35
C ASN A 334 -4.37 0.16 23.20
N GLU A 335 -3.82 0.89 22.23
CA GLU A 335 -3.08 0.30 21.11
C GLU A 335 -1.70 -0.17 21.55
N TYR A 336 -1.05 0.56 22.45
CA TYR A 336 0.15 0.08 23.15
C TYR A 336 -0.12 -1.23 23.91
N GLN A 337 -1.26 -1.36 24.58
CA GLN A 337 -1.62 -2.59 25.27
C GLN A 337 -1.80 -3.77 24.30
N LYS A 338 -2.35 -3.52 23.10
CA LYS A 338 -2.41 -4.55 22.03
C LYS A 338 -1.02 -4.94 21.55
N PHE A 339 -0.10 -3.99 21.40
CA PHE A 339 1.30 -4.29 21.10
C PHE A 339 1.92 -5.24 22.15
N VAL A 340 1.73 -4.92 23.43
CA VAL A 340 2.18 -5.76 24.55
C VAL A 340 1.58 -7.17 24.49
N GLU A 341 0.31 -7.28 24.09
CA GLU A 341 -0.40 -8.55 23.95
C GLU A 341 0.05 -9.36 22.73
N HIS A 342 0.25 -8.73 21.56
CA HIS A 342 0.76 -9.41 20.36
C HIS A 342 2.14 -10.02 20.57
N LEU A 343 2.98 -9.36 21.36
CA LEU A 343 4.32 -9.86 21.69
C LEU A 343 4.36 -10.82 22.88
N GLU A 344 3.22 -10.99 23.57
CA GLU A 344 3.09 -11.83 24.77
C GLU A 344 4.07 -11.41 25.87
N LEU A 345 4.31 -10.10 26.04
CA LEU A 345 5.36 -9.62 26.96
C LEU A 345 4.99 -9.79 28.44
N THR A 346 3.70 -9.99 28.75
CA THR A 346 3.20 -10.07 30.12
C THR A 346 3.26 -11.49 30.66
N GLU A 347 3.71 -11.62 31.90
CA GLU A 347 3.69 -12.88 32.66
C GLU A 347 2.88 -12.74 33.94
N ARG A 348 2.06 -13.76 34.23
CA ARG A 348 1.27 -13.79 35.47
C ARG A 348 2.22 -13.86 36.67
N ASN A 349 1.99 -13.00 37.67
CA ASN A 349 2.77 -12.91 38.91
C ASN A 349 4.25 -12.52 38.73
N SER A 350 4.64 -11.98 37.57
CA SER A 350 6.00 -11.48 37.38
C SER A 350 6.22 -10.19 38.18
N GLN A 351 7.35 -10.14 38.91
CA GLN A 351 7.77 -8.95 39.65
C GLN A 351 8.12 -7.75 38.74
N HIS A 352 8.34 -8.01 37.45
CA HIS A 352 8.77 -6.96 36.50
C HIS A 352 7.93 -6.90 35.23
N ARG A 353 7.12 -7.93 34.92
CA ARG A 353 6.42 -8.06 33.63
C ARG A 353 4.91 -8.30 33.76
N SER A 354 4.27 -7.64 34.71
CA SER A 354 2.81 -7.66 34.86
C SER A 354 2.16 -6.63 33.92
N LYS A 355 0.85 -6.75 33.67
CA LYS A 355 0.10 -5.70 32.90
C LYS A 355 0.26 -4.31 33.53
N GLU A 356 0.32 -4.25 34.86
CA GLU A 356 0.50 -3.01 35.61
C GLU A 356 1.88 -2.39 35.34
N HIS A 357 2.95 -3.20 35.24
CA HIS A 357 4.28 -2.69 34.93
C HIS A 357 4.36 -2.05 33.54
N PHE A 358 3.76 -2.67 32.51
CA PHE A 358 3.69 -2.05 31.18
C PHE A 358 2.82 -0.79 31.17
N ALA A 359 1.71 -0.76 31.92
CA ALA A 359 0.90 0.44 32.07
C ALA A 359 1.66 1.59 32.77
N GLN A 360 2.44 1.29 33.80
CA GLN A 360 3.31 2.25 34.47
C GLN A 360 4.43 2.73 33.53
N LEU A 361 5.01 1.83 32.75
CA LEU A 361 6.03 2.18 31.76
C LEU A 361 5.49 3.19 30.74
N PHE A 362 4.28 2.98 30.23
CA PHE A 362 3.57 3.92 29.38
C PHE A 362 3.45 5.31 30.00
N LEU A 363 3.03 5.37 31.27
CA LEU A 363 2.92 6.64 32.01
C LEU A 363 4.28 7.31 32.21
N VAL A 364 5.33 6.55 32.51
CA VAL A 364 6.68 7.09 32.72
C VAL A 364 7.22 7.74 31.44
N VAL A 365 7.10 7.07 30.29
CA VAL A 365 7.56 7.62 29.01
C VAL A 365 6.76 8.86 28.64
N ASN A 366 5.44 8.79 28.76
CA ASN A 366 4.57 9.91 28.41
C ASN A 366 4.78 11.14 29.31
N THR A 367 4.94 10.95 30.62
CA THR A 367 5.19 12.07 31.56
C THR A 367 6.59 12.68 31.39
N SER A 368 7.58 11.89 30.97
CA SER A 368 8.95 12.36 30.78
C SER A 368 9.08 13.45 29.71
N SER A 369 8.19 13.46 28.69
CA SER A 369 8.15 14.52 27.67
C SER A 369 7.55 15.85 28.15
N SER A 370 6.75 15.83 29.22
CA SER A 370 5.99 17.01 29.67
C SER A 370 6.73 17.90 30.69
N ALA A 371 7.79 17.39 31.31
CA ALA A 371 8.45 18.04 32.45
C ALA A 371 9.61 19.00 32.09
N GLY A 372 10.02 19.08 30.83
CA GLY A 372 11.22 19.83 30.40
C GLY A 372 11.00 21.08 29.54
N LEU A 373 9.83 21.24 28.91
CA LEU A 373 9.57 22.35 27.99
C LEU A 373 8.91 23.53 28.72
N ALA A 374 9.75 24.33 29.39
CA ALA A 374 9.47 25.73 29.68
C ALA A 374 9.86 26.66 28.50
N THR A 375 10.07 26.10 27.30
CA THR A 375 10.27 26.87 26.07
C THR A 375 8.92 27.27 25.50
N ALA A 376 8.88 28.43 24.83
CA ALA A 376 7.71 29.10 24.27
C ALA A 376 7.00 28.35 23.11
N GLU A 377 6.99 27.02 23.13
CA GLU A 377 6.12 26.23 22.25
C GLU A 377 4.74 26.10 22.92
N PRO A 378 3.65 26.34 22.18
CA PRO A 378 2.31 26.29 22.75
C PRO A 378 2.02 24.93 23.39
N LYS A 379 1.20 24.97 24.45
CA LYS A 379 0.64 23.86 25.26
C LYS A 379 -0.04 22.71 24.47
N CYS A 380 0.07 22.69 23.14
CA CYS A 380 -0.58 21.75 22.22
C CYS A 380 0.18 20.43 22.00
N VAL A 381 1.29 20.18 22.70
CA VAL A 381 2.13 19.00 22.44
C VAL A 381 1.76 17.87 23.40
N ASN A 382 0.92 16.95 22.90
CA ASN A 382 0.44 15.71 23.56
C ASN A 382 -0.62 15.88 24.69
N PRO A 383 -1.78 16.50 24.41
CA PRO A 383 -2.80 16.76 25.43
C PRO A 383 -3.49 15.49 25.97
N ASN A 384 -3.29 14.32 25.36
CA ASN A 384 -4.06 13.10 25.64
C ASN A 384 -3.25 11.94 26.24
N ALA A 385 -2.02 12.19 26.69
CA ALA A 385 -1.14 11.14 27.21
C ALA A 385 -0.92 9.98 26.22
N MET A 386 -0.60 10.27 24.96
CA MET A 386 -0.32 9.28 23.90
C MET A 386 1.18 9.20 23.59
N LEU A 387 1.67 8.23 22.82
CA LEU A 387 3.10 8.16 22.45
C LEU A 387 3.33 8.73 21.05
N ASN A 388 4.14 9.78 20.92
CA ASN A 388 4.66 10.23 19.62
C ASN A 388 5.84 9.35 19.13
N ARG A 389 6.42 9.65 17.96
CA ARG A 389 7.51 8.86 17.36
C ARG A 389 8.73 8.71 18.26
N ARG A 390 9.16 9.81 18.88
CA ARG A 390 10.29 9.82 19.84
C ARG A 390 9.98 8.95 21.06
N GLU A 391 8.82 9.15 21.65
CA GLU A 391 8.36 8.39 22.82
C GLU A 391 8.19 6.90 22.53
N TRP A 392 7.73 6.54 21.34
CA TRP A 392 7.64 5.15 20.90
C TRP A 392 9.01 4.47 20.81
N MET A 393 10.00 5.16 20.26
CA MET A 393 11.37 4.63 20.21
C MET A 393 11.94 4.47 21.63
N GLU A 394 11.75 5.44 22.52
CA GLU A 394 12.11 5.30 23.95
C GLU A 394 11.39 4.12 24.60
N MET A 395 10.09 3.94 24.28
CA MET A 395 9.28 2.84 24.79
C MET A 395 9.87 1.48 24.42
N LEU A 396 10.30 1.28 23.17
CA LEU A 396 10.89 0.02 22.72
C LEU A 396 12.17 -0.33 23.49
N VAL A 397 13.04 0.66 23.72
CA VAL A 397 14.27 0.46 24.50
C VAL A 397 13.95 0.08 25.95
N ARG A 398 13.01 0.78 26.59
CA ARG A 398 12.65 0.43 27.97
C ARG A 398 11.95 -0.92 28.08
N VAL A 399 11.14 -1.28 27.08
CA VAL A 399 10.50 -2.60 26.99
C VAL A 399 11.56 -3.70 26.87
N CYS A 400 12.60 -3.54 26.04
CA CYS A 400 13.64 -4.57 25.92
C CYS A 400 14.46 -4.71 27.21
N VAL A 401 14.80 -3.60 27.87
CA VAL A 401 15.49 -3.62 29.17
C VAL A 401 14.65 -4.34 30.23
N MET A 402 13.37 -3.98 30.35
CA MET A 402 12.46 -4.61 31.30
C MET A 402 12.23 -6.10 30.99
N ARG A 403 12.22 -6.47 29.69
CA ARG A 403 11.96 -7.83 29.25
C ARG A 403 13.15 -8.77 29.41
N TYR A 404 14.35 -8.32 29.08
CA TYR A 404 15.54 -9.18 28.95
C TYR A 404 16.64 -8.84 29.95
N VAL A 405 16.90 -7.55 30.17
CA VAL A 405 18.04 -7.10 30.96
C VAL A 405 17.76 -7.19 32.45
N GLN A 406 16.63 -6.65 32.92
CA GLN A 406 16.26 -6.69 34.33
C GLN A 406 15.97 -8.11 34.86
N THR A 407 15.63 -9.03 33.96
CA THR A 407 15.44 -10.45 34.28
C THR A 407 16.76 -11.24 34.31
N GLY A 408 17.88 -10.63 33.89
CA GLY A 408 19.17 -11.30 33.75
C GLY A 408 19.22 -12.30 32.58
N GLU A 409 18.27 -12.22 31.64
CA GLU A 409 18.26 -13.09 30.45
C GLU A 409 19.33 -12.64 29.46
N MET A 410 19.60 -11.34 29.41
CA MET A 410 20.64 -10.72 28.59
C MET A 410 21.32 -9.61 29.40
N SER A 411 22.61 -9.39 29.21
CA SER A 411 23.35 -8.29 29.88
C SER A 411 23.44 -7.03 29.02
N ASP A 412 23.35 -7.20 27.71
CA ASP A 412 23.55 -6.17 26.69
C ASP A 412 22.21 -5.61 26.21
N VAL A 413 22.06 -4.27 26.25
CA VAL A 413 20.80 -3.60 25.89
C VAL A 413 20.62 -3.60 24.38
N SER A 414 21.72 -3.47 23.63
CA SER A 414 21.70 -3.47 22.17
C SER A 414 21.22 -4.83 21.65
N ASP A 415 21.80 -5.94 22.11
CA ASP A 415 21.40 -7.30 21.72
C ASP A 415 19.96 -7.58 22.17
N ALA A 416 19.57 -7.12 23.37
CA ALA A 416 18.20 -7.25 23.87
C ALA A 416 17.18 -6.51 23.00
N LEU A 417 17.54 -5.31 22.51
CA LEU A 417 16.71 -4.56 21.59
C LEU A 417 16.64 -5.24 20.21
N GLY A 418 17.75 -5.72 19.68
CA GLY A 418 17.79 -6.47 18.43
C GLY A 418 16.89 -7.70 18.47
N ARG A 419 16.90 -8.42 19.61
CA ARG A 419 15.99 -9.54 19.85
C ARG A 419 14.53 -9.10 19.92
N LEU A 420 14.21 -8.03 20.65
CA LEU A 420 12.83 -7.51 20.72
C LEU A 420 12.30 -7.17 19.32
N LEU A 421 13.09 -6.48 18.50
CA LEU A 421 12.67 -6.05 17.16
C LEU A 421 12.50 -7.23 16.19
N ALA A 422 13.34 -8.26 16.30
CA ALA A 422 13.15 -9.52 15.56
C ALA A 422 11.86 -10.24 16.00
N GLU A 423 11.54 -10.25 17.30
CA GLU A 423 10.27 -10.79 17.79
C GLU A 423 9.07 -9.96 17.30
N CYS A 424 9.21 -8.64 17.19
CA CYS A 424 8.17 -7.80 16.59
C CYS A 424 7.87 -8.19 15.15
N GLU A 425 8.89 -8.41 14.34
CA GLU A 425 8.75 -8.86 12.95
C GLU A 425 8.05 -10.23 12.85
N ALA A 426 8.30 -11.12 13.80
CA ALA A 426 7.72 -12.46 13.81
C ALA A 426 6.28 -12.52 14.34
N LYS A 427 5.95 -11.72 15.36
CA LYS A 427 4.72 -11.89 16.15
C LYS A 427 3.64 -10.85 15.88
N THR A 428 3.97 -9.68 15.34
CA THR A 428 2.96 -8.65 15.10
C THR A 428 2.19 -8.89 13.80
N PRO A 429 0.99 -8.28 13.64
CA PRO A 429 0.19 -8.48 12.45
C PRO A 429 0.94 -8.09 11.17
N LYS A 430 0.79 -8.86 10.09
CA LYS A 430 1.47 -8.60 8.80
C LYS A 430 1.30 -7.17 8.28
N VAL A 431 0.15 -6.56 8.55
CA VAL A 431 -0.18 -5.18 8.17
C VAL A 431 0.77 -4.16 8.81
N ALA A 432 1.36 -4.47 9.96
CA ALA A 432 2.40 -3.70 10.62
C ALA A 432 3.80 -3.86 9.98
N HIS A 433 3.90 -4.64 8.89
CA HIS A 433 5.13 -4.87 8.14
C HIS A 433 4.98 -4.50 6.65
N GLN A 434 3.97 -3.70 6.32
CA GLN A 434 3.77 -3.22 4.96
C GLN A 434 4.98 -2.36 4.53
N ASP A 435 5.59 -2.67 3.38
CA ASP A 435 6.71 -1.91 2.82
C ASP A 435 6.21 -0.96 1.71
N SER A 436 6.14 0.33 2.00
CA SER A 436 5.77 1.36 1.03
C SER A 436 6.73 1.47 -0.14
N ASN A 437 8.04 1.33 0.06
CA ASN A 437 8.99 1.40 -1.04
C ASN A 437 8.85 0.19 -1.98
N LYS A 438 8.53 -0.99 -1.45
CA LYS A 438 8.19 -2.17 -2.27
C LYS A 438 6.92 -1.91 -3.09
N PHE A 439 5.85 -1.43 -2.47
CA PHE A 439 4.62 -1.08 -3.17
C PHE A 439 4.88 -0.08 -4.31
N ARG A 440 5.64 0.98 -4.02
CA ARG A 440 6.03 2.01 -4.99
C ARG A 440 6.75 1.40 -6.20
N ARG A 441 7.78 0.58 -5.96
CA ARG A 441 8.57 -0.07 -7.04
C ARG A 441 7.75 -1.04 -7.89
N GLU A 442 6.90 -1.84 -7.25
CA GLU A 442 6.27 -3.00 -7.89
C GLU A 442 4.94 -2.66 -8.56
N LEU A 443 4.16 -1.73 -7.98
CA LEU A 443 2.78 -1.47 -8.42
C LEU A 443 2.55 -0.04 -8.91
N MET A 444 3.32 0.95 -8.43
CA MET A 444 2.99 2.37 -8.66
C MET A 444 3.89 3.07 -9.68
N TYR A 445 5.21 2.86 -9.59
CA TYR A 445 6.23 3.48 -10.43
C TYR A 445 6.40 2.74 -11.75
N THR A 446 5.28 2.57 -12.46
CA THR A 446 5.21 1.96 -13.79
C THR A 446 4.77 2.99 -14.82
N GLU A 447 5.18 2.79 -16.07
CA GLU A 447 4.78 3.65 -17.19
C GLU A 447 3.26 3.61 -17.42
N GLY A 448 2.61 2.46 -17.24
CA GLY A 448 1.16 2.30 -17.36
C GLY A 448 0.40 3.14 -16.34
N VAL A 449 0.77 3.04 -15.06
CA VAL A 449 0.13 3.84 -14.00
C VAL A 449 0.38 5.34 -14.21
N ASP A 450 1.59 5.73 -14.59
CA ASP A 450 1.89 7.13 -14.94
C ASP A 450 1.01 7.65 -16.07
N ALA A 451 0.82 6.86 -17.14
CA ALA A 451 -0.01 7.25 -18.27
C ALA A 451 -1.48 7.48 -17.87
N ILE A 452 -2.06 6.59 -17.07
CA ILE A 452 -3.43 6.70 -16.59
C ILE A 452 -3.61 7.88 -15.64
N LEU A 453 -2.70 8.07 -14.68
CA LEU A 453 -2.75 9.20 -13.76
C LEU A 453 -2.57 10.54 -14.50
N ARG A 454 -1.67 10.59 -15.48
CA ARG A 454 -1.45 11.79 -16.31
C ARG A 454 -2.68 12.15 -17.12
N LYS A 455 -3.35 11.16 -17.72
CA LYS A 455 -4.64 11.34 -18.45
C LYS A 455 -5.73 11.92 -17.55
N ASN A 456 -5.71 11.64 -16.25
CA ASN A 456 -6.73 12.07 -15.29
C ASN A 456 -6.23 13.19 -14.33
N LEU A 457 -5.06 13.78 -14.60
CA LEU A 457 -4.34 14.60 -13.62
C LEU A 457 -5.12 15.84 -13.21
N ASP A 458 -5.77 16.51 -14.15
CA ASP A 458 -6.53 17.74 -13.89
C ASP A 458 -7.74 17.48 -13.00
N MET A 459 -8.46 16.38 -13.24
CA MET A 459 -9.57 15.95 -12.37
C MET A 459 -9.06 15.60 -10.97
N LEU A 460 -8.00 14.79 -10.87
CA LEU A 460 -7.44 14.38 -9.59
C LEU A 460 -6.89 15.57 -8.81
N ARG A 461 -6.21 16.51 -9.46
CA ARG A 461 -5.76 17.78 -8.87
C ARG A 461 -6.93 18.60 -8.37
N ALA A 462 -7.99 18.73 -9.17
CA ALA A 462 -9.17 19.48 -8.76
C ALA A 462 -9.87 18.85 -7.54
N ILE A 463 -9.91 17.51 -7.44
CA ILE A 463 -10.40 16.80 -6.25
C ILE A 463 -9.48 17.07 -5.06
N PHE A 464 -8.17 16.94 -5.22
CA PHE A 464 -7.20 17.23 -4.17
C PHE A 464 -7.34 18.66 -3.64
N ASP A 465 -7.29 19.66 -4.53
CA ASP A 465 -7.44 21.08 -4.19
C ASP A 465 -8.79 21.30 -3.47
N ALA A 466 -9.84 20.62 -3.93
CA ALA A 466 -11.16 20.74 -3.35
C ALA A 466 -11.17 20.26 -1.90
N PHE A 467 -10.60 19.09 -1.60
CA PHE A 467 -10.63 18.54 -0.24
C PHE A 467 -9.50 19.06 0.66
N ALA A 468 -8.34 19.45 0.12
CA ALA A 468 -7.25 20.07 0.87
C ALA A 468 -7.60 21.50 1.34
N TYR A 469 -8.55 22.15 0.69
CA TYR A 469 -9.04 23.47 1.10
C TYR A 469 -9.77 23.40 2.44
N GLU A 470 -9.15 23.88 3.52
CA GLU A 470 -9.88 24.16 4.75
C GLU A 470 -10.59 25.52 4.64
N GLU A 471 -11.93 25.50 4.69
CA GLU A 471 -12.69 26.70 5.04
C GLU A 471 -12.33 27.08 6.47
N LYS A 472 -12.14 28.38 6.72
CA LYS A 472 -11.90 28.85 8.09
C LYS A 472 -13.05 28.35 8.98
N PRO A 473 -12.78 27.64 10.08
CA PRO A 473 -13.84 27.23 10.98
C PRO A 473 -14.52 28.48 11.53
N ASN A 474 -15.85 28.56 11.38
CA ASN A 474 -16.65 29.66 11.93
C ASN A 474 -16.87 29.53 13.45
N LEU A 475 -16.35 28.49 14.10
CA LEU A 475 -16.77 28.08 15.46
C LEU A 475 -15.63 27.79 16.46
N SER A 476 -14.36 27.74 16.03
CA SER A 476 -13.21 27.67 16.94
C SER A 476 -12.22 28.77 16.58
N ASP A 477 -12.03 29.74 17.46
CA ASP A 477 -11.20 30.94 17.21
C ASP A 477 -9.71 30.63 16.95
N GLU A 478 -9.24 29.40 17.16
CA GLU A 478 -7.87 29.00 16.85
C GLU A 478 -7.79 28.15 15.57
N PRO A 479 -7.13 28.65 14.50
CA PRO A 479 -6.89 27.87 13.30
C PRO A 479 -5.93 26.71 13.61
N ASN A 480 -6.26 25.52 13.10
CA ASN A 480 -5.40 24.35 13.17
C ASN A 480 -3.99 24.68 12.61
N PRO A 481 -2.93 24.70 13.43
CA PRO A 481 -1.62 25.17 12.99
C PRO A 481 -0.97 24.22 11.99
N PHE A 482 -1.47 22.99 11.87
CA PHE A 482 -0.95 21.95 10.99
C PHE A 482 -1.75 21.81 9.69
N ALA A 483 -2.85 22.54 9.56
CA ALA A 483 -3.57 22.66 8.31
C ALA A 483 -2.78 23.46 7.28
N THR A 484 -2.87 23.05 6.02
CA THR A 484 -2.29 23.78 4.90
C THR A 484 -3.15 23.57 3.65
N LYS A 485 -3.27 24.60 2.82
CA LYS A 485 -3.99 24.50 1.53
C LYS A 485 -3.31 23.56 0.54
N GLU A 486 -2.04 23.24 0.78
CA GLU A 486 -1.22 22.41 -0.09
C GLU A 486 -1.24 20.93 0.30
N GLY A 487 -1.89 20.58 1.42
CA GLY A 487 -1.85 19.25 2.00
C GLY A 487 -3.25 18.77 2.39
N LEU A 488 -3.52 17.50 2.12
CA LEU A 488 -4.76 16.83 2.52
C LEU A 488 -4.58 16.23 3.92
N SER A 489 -5.17 16.89 4.91
CA SER A 489 -5.16 16.44 6.31
C SER A 489 -5.90 15.11 6.46
N TRP A 490 -5.71 14.44 7.60
CA TRP A 490 -6.39 13.19 7.95
C TRP A 490 -7.93 13.31 7.86
N ASP A 491 -8.49 14.36 8.45
CA ASP A 491 -9.95 14.54 8.45
C ASP A 491 -10.48 14.82 7.04
N ASN A 492 -9.75 15.60 6.24
CA ASN A 492 -10.13 15.86 4.85
C ASN A 492 -10.00 14.61 3.98
N TRP A 493 -9.03 13.73 4.26
CA TRP A 493 -8.93 12.42 3.61
C TRP A 493 -10.14 11.54 3.92
N LEU A 494 -10.57 11.46 5.18
CA LEU A 494 -11.73 10.65 5.56
C LEU A 494 -13.04 11.24 5.03
N GLN A 495 -13.19 12.56 5.02
CA GLN A 495 -14.29 13.23 4.32
C GLN A 495 -14.32 12.89 2.83
N LEU A 496 -13.14 12.78 2.18
CA LEU A 496 -13.04 12.36 0.79
C LEU A 496 -13.50 10.90 0.63
N VAL A 497 -12.98 9.99 1.46
CA VAL A 497 -13.36 8.56 1.47
C VAL A 497 -14.88 8.38 1.63
N ASP A 498 -15.50 9.14 2.53
CA ASP A 498 -16.95 9.15 2.75
C ASP A 498 -17.71 9.79 1.58
N ALA A 499 -17.22 10.92 1.05
CA ALA A 499 -17.85 11.61 -0.08
C ALA A 499 -17.98 10.74 -1.32
N PHE A 500 -17.01 9.87 -1.56
CA PHE A 500 -17.06 8.90 -2.64
C PHE A 500 -17.64 7.53 -2.24
N ALA A 501 -18.08 7.39 -0.99
CA ALA A 501 -18.60 6.15 -0.41
C ALA A 501 -17.69 4.95 -0.68
N TRP A 502 -16.38 5.11 -0.49
CA TRP A 502 -15.41 4.06 -0.80
C TRP A 502 -15.41 2.92 0.21
N LEU A 503 -15.94 3.14 1.41
CA LEU A 503 -16.00 2.11 2.43
C LEU A 503 -16.94 0.97 2.02
N ASP A 504 -16.47 -0.26 2.20
CA ASP A 504 -17.24 -1.48 2.01
C ASP A 504 -16.64 -2.63 2.84
N ARG A 505 -17.06 -3.87 2.56
CA ARG A 505 -16.54 -5.06 3.25
C ARG A 505 -15.05 -5.30 3.03
N THR A 506 -14.55 -4.97 1.83
CA THR A 506 -13.15 -5.21 1.43
C THR A 506 -12.24 -4.03 1.75
N PHE A 507 -12.80 -2.82 1.81
CA PHE A 507 -12.08 -1.60 2.11
C PHE A 507 -12.73 -0.87 3.30
N THR A 508 -12.22 -1.13 4.50
CA THR A 508 -12.75 -0.62 5.76
C THR A 508 -12.20 0.77 6.12
N SER A 509 -12.74 1.43 7.17
CA SER A 509 -12.17 2.70 7.65
C SER A 509 -10.72 2.54 8.12
N ARG A 510 -10.37 1.36 8.64
CA ARG A 510 -8.99 1.02 8.99
C ARG A 510 -8.10 0.96 7.76
N ASP A 511 -8.59 0.37 6.67
CA ASP A 511 -7.85 0.30 5.41
C ASP A 511 -7.62 1.70 4.82
N ALA A 512 -8.64 2.55 4.85
CA ALA A 512 -8.51 3.97 4.48
C ALA A 512 -7.44 4.68 5.32
N GLY A 513 -7.39 4.38 6.62
CA GLY A 513 -6.37 4.92 7.52
C GLY A 513 -4.96 4.42 7.23
N ASN A 514 -4.83 3.13 6.93
CA ASN A 514 -3.57 2.54 6.53
C ASN A 514 -3.09 3.13 5.20
N VAL A 515 -3.97 3.25 4.20
CA VAL A 515 -3.65 3.91 2.92
C VAL A 515 -3.12 5.31 3.14
N TYR A 516 -3.76 6.10 4.01
CA TYR A 516 -3.29 7.44 4.34
C TYR A 516 -1.85 7.40 4.85
N VAL A 517 -1.58 6.59 5.86
CA VAL A 517 -0.25 6.55 6.49
C VAL A 517 0.81 5.99 5.54
N TRP A 518 0.52 4.92 4.83
CA TRP A 518 1.45 4.26 3.91
C TRP A 518 1.79 5.10 2.68
N SER A 519 0.90 6.02 2.28
CA SER A 519 1.12 6.86 1.09
C SER A 519 2.11 8.01 1.34
N ARG A 520 2.35 8.36 2.61
CA ARG A 520 3.27 9.44 2.98
C ARG A 520 4.72 9.02 2.78
N MET A 521 5.54 9.99 2.40
CA MET A 521 6.99 9.92 2.54
C MET A 521 7.38 10.22 3.99
N TRP A 522 8.52 9.70 4.45
CA TRP A 522 9.01 10.04 5.78
C TRP A 522 9.47 11.51 5.81
N ALA A 523 9.09 12.21 6.88
CA ALA A 523 9.64 13.52 7.17
C ALA A 523 10.86 13.39 8.08
N PHE A 524 11.85 14.25 7.84
CA PHE A 524 13.10 14.25 8.59
C PHE A 524 12.87 14.53 10.07
N ASP A 525 11.92 15.42 10.35
CA ASP A 525 11.64 15.97 11.67
C ASP A 525 10.12 16.04 11.91
N ASP A 526 9.70 16.02 13.17
CA ASP A 526 8.35 16.34 13.67
C ASP A 526 8.36 17.32 14.87
N GLY A 527 9.51 17.91 15.20
CA GLY A 527 9.64 18.88 16.29
C GLY A 527 8.91 20.17 15.97
N SER A 528 9.16 20.76 14.81
CA SER A 528 8.58 22.05 14.39
C SER A 528 7.20 21.92 13.74
N VAL A 529 6.40 22.99 13.78
CA VAL A 529 5.08 23.06 13.11
C VAL A 529 5.18 22.75 11.62
N ALA A 530 6.18 23.30 10.92
CA ALA A 530 6.38 23.06 9.49
C ALA A 530 6.72 21.59 9.19
N ALA A 531 7.51 20.96 10.05
CA ALA A 531 7.86 19.56 9.90
C ALA A 531 6.65 18.65 10.21
N ARG A 532 5.87 18.95 11.26
CA ARG A 532 4.62 18.25 11.55
C ARG A 532 3.62 18.33 10.39
N ARG A 533 3.48 19.47 9.72
CA ARG A 533 2.64 19.59 8.51
C ARG A 533 3.00 18.55 7.45
N LYS A 534 4.28 18.25 7.25
CA LYS A 534 4.71 17.23 6.28
C LYS A 534 4.31 15.83 6.72
N VAL A 535 4.37 15.55 8.02
CA VAL A 535 3.98 14.25 8.57
C VAL A 535 2.45 14.12 8.61
N THR A 536 1.68 15.19 8.86
CA THR A 536 0.22 15.13 9.10
C THR A 536 -0.64 15.34 7.87
N ASN A 537 -0.07 15.46 6.68
CA ASN A 537 -0.82 15.73 5.46
C ASN A 537 -0.31 14.85 4.32
N LEU A 538 -1.22 14.46 3.42
CA LEU A 538 -0.84 13.95 2.11
C LEU A 538 -0.56 15.13 1.20
N TRP A 539 0.61 15.18 0.61
CA TRP A 539 0.85 16.07 -0.52
C TRP A 539 0.17 15.51 -1.77
N PHE A 540 0.14 16.28 -2.85
CA PHE A 540 -0.56 15.83 -4.05
C PHE A 540 -0.03 14.49 -4.58
N GLU A 541 1.30 14.30 -4.58
CA GLU A 541 1.90 13.05 -5.01
C GLU A 541 1.52 11.91 -4.04
N ASP A 542 1.44 12.17 -2.73
CA ASP A 542 0.98 11.16 -1.75
C ASP A 542 -0.50 10.84 -1.93
N PHE A 543 -1.32 11.81 -2.33
CA PHE A 543 -2.70 11.57 -2.71
C PHE A 543 -2.81 10.70 -3.96
N LEU A 544 -1.97 10.91 -4.98
CA LEU A 544 -1.93 10.02 -6.14
C LEU A 544 -1.56 8.59 -5.72
N GLU A 545 -0.58 8.42 -4.83
CA GLU A 545 -0.23 7.10 -4.28
C GLU A 545 -1.41 6.48 -3.53
N ALA A 546 -2.14 7.29 -2.75
CA ALA A 546 -3.33 6.85 -2.04
C ALA A 546 -4.41 6.34 -3.01
N ILE A 547 -4.64 7.02 -4.15
CA ILE A 547 -5.56 6.54 -5.19
C ILE A 547 -5.12 5.18 -5.73
N VAL A 548 -3.83 4.98 -6.03
CA VAL A 548 -3.31 3.69 -6.51
C VAL A 548 -3.50 2.61 -5.45
N ARG A 549 -3.24 2.89 -4.18
CA ARG A 549 -3.46 1.93 -3.09
C ARG A 549 -4.93 1.57 -2.94
N VAL A 550 -5.84 2.55 -2.95
CA VAL A 550 -7.29 2.30 -2.93
C VAL A 550 -7.69 1.41 -4.11
N ALA A 551 -7.22 1.71 -5.33
CA ALA A 551 -7.51 0.90 -6.51
C ALA A 551 -7.08 -0.56 -6.35
N THR A 552 -5.92 -0.83 -5.74
CA THR A 552 -5.43 -2.20 -5.48
C THR A 552 -6.13 -2.92 -4.33
N MET A 553 -6.81 -2.18 -3.44
CA MET A 553 -7.47 -2.73 -2.25
C MET A 553 -8.99 -2.80 -2.39
N LYS A 554 -9.59 -2.15 -3.40
CA LYS A 554 -11.02 -2.22 -3.67
C LYS A 554 -11.38 -3.36 -4.60
N SER A 555 -12.55 -3.92 -4.36
CA SER A 555 -13.22 -4.79 -5.33
C SER A 555 -13.61 -3.97 -6.56
N LEU A 556 -12.89 -4.15 -7.66
CA LEU A 556 -13.17 -3.51 -8.95
C LEU A 556 -13.45 -4.59 -10.00
N PRO A 557 -14.45 -4.39 -10.87
CA PRO A 557 -14.83 -5.36 -11.89
C PRO A 557 -13.76 -5.42 -12.97
N ASP A 558 -13.66 -6.57 -13.64
CA ASP A 558 -12.90 -6.62 -14.89
C ASP A 558 -13.71 -6.03 -16.06
N MET A 559 -13.03 -5.60 -17.12
CA MET A 559 -13.73 -5.02 -18.27
C MET A 559 -14.66 -6.01 -18.99
N GLN A 560 -14.43 -7.32 -18.88
CA GLN A 560 -15.32 -8.31 -19.47
C GLN A 560 -16.64 -8.33 -18.71
N GLU A 561 -16.62 -8.33 -17.39
CA GLU A 561 -17.81 -8.26 -16.54
C GLU A 561 -18.64 -7.01 -16.84
N VAL A 562 -17.99 -5.85 -16.94
CA VAL A 562 -18.63 -4.58 -17.31
C VAL A 562 -19.35 -4.70 -18.65
N ILE A 563 -18.67 -5.24 -19.67
CA ILE A 563 -19.23 -5.42 -21.02
C ILE A 563 -20.37 -6.44 -21.02
N TYR A 564 -20.24 -7.58 -20.33
CA TYR A 564 -21.28 -8.60 -20.25
C TYR A 564 -22.53 -8.10 -19.53
N ALA A 565 -22.35 -7.25 -18.53
CA ALA A 565 -23.45 -6.60 -17.82
C ALA A 565 -24.09 -5.45 -18.63
N GLY A 566 -23.49 -5.06 -19.77
CA GLY A 566 -24.06 -4.07 -20.69
C GLY A 566 -23.76 -2.61 -20.32
N PHE A 567 -22.74 -2.36 -19.49
CA PHE A 567 -22.36 -1.02 -19.06
C PHE A 567 -21.23 -0.45 -19.92
N SER A 568 -21.15 0.88 -19.99
CA SER A 568 -20.14 1.55 -20.82
C SER A 568 -18.77 1.60 -20.15
N ASP A 569 -18.74 1.67 -18.82
CA ASP A 569 -17.52 1.70 -18.01
C ASP A 569 -17.73 1.12 -16.61
N CYS A 570 -16.61 0.84 -15.94
CA CYS A 570 -16.56 0.29 -14.60
C CYS A 570 -17.30 1.17 -13.57
N GLY A 571 -17.22 2.49 -13.71
CA GLY A 571 -17.87 3.41 -12.78
C GLY A 571 -19.40 3.30 -12.85
N GLU A 572 -19.95 3.22 -14.06
CA GLU A 572 -21.39 3.06 -14.29
C GLU A 572 -21.91 1.74 -13.68
N TYR A 573 -21.19 0.64 -13.92
CA TYR A 573 -21.52 -0.66 -13.34
C TYR A 573 -21.53 -0.64 -11.81
N LEU A 574 -20.50 -0.07 -11.18
CA LEU A 574 -20.42 0.00 -9.72
C LEU A 574 -21.49 0.90 -9.11
N MET A 575 -21.83 2.01 -9.77
CA MET A 575 -22.93 2.87 -9.33
C MET A 575 -24.28 2.15 -9.39
N GLU A 576 -24.54 1.36 -10.44
CA GLU A 576 -25.75 0.56 -10.54
C GLU A 576 -25.82 -0.53 -9.47
N LEU A 577 -24.71 -1.23 -9.21
CA LEU A 577 -24.64 -2.21 -8.12
C LEU A 577 -24.99 -1.55 -6.78
N LYS A 578 -24.43 -0.37 -6.50
CA LYS A 578 -24.71 0.40 -5.26
C LYS A 578 -26.15 0.89 -5.16
N ALA A 579 -26.81 1.13 -6.29
CA ALA A 579 -28.22 1.53 -6.34
C ALA A 579 -29.17 0.33 -6.18
N THR A 580 -28.76 -0.86 -6.62
CA THR A 580 -29.61 -2.05 -6.73
C THR A 580 -29.64 -2.89 -5.45
N GLY A 581 -30.85 -3.25 -5.00
CA GLY A 581 -31.08 -4.20 -3.90
C GLY A 581 -31.27 -3.55 -2.52
N GLU A 582 -31.52 -4.40 -1.53
CA GLU A 582 -31.71 -3.98 -0.13
C GLU A 582 -30.43 -3.36 0.44
N LYS A 583 -30.57 -2.37 1.33
CA LYS A 583 -29.42 -1.77 2.03
C LYS A 583 -29.01 -2.65 3.20
N ILE A 584 -27.73 -2.94 3.30
CA ILE A 584 -27.09 -3.72 4.36
C ILE A 584 -26.20 -2.79 5.17
N GLU A 585 -26.38 -2.80 6.48
CA GLU A 585 -25.48 -2.13 7.42
C GLU A 585 -24.25 -3.01 7.65
N LEU A 586 -23.09 -2.48 7.29
CA LEU A 586 -21.79 -3.01 7.69
C LEU A 586 -21.27 -2.19 8.87
N ARG A 587 -20.16 -2.65 9.46
CA ARG A 587 -19.55 -1.99 10.63
C ARG A 587 -19.25 -0.51 10.38
N ASP A 588 -18.75 -0.18 9.19
CA ASP A 588 -18.20 1.14 8.88
C ASP A 588 -19.04 1.91 7.83
N CYS A 589 -20.05 1.28 7.23
CA CYS A 589 -20.80 1.88 6.13
C CYS A 589 -22.13 1.17 5.87
N VAL A 590 -22.95 1.75 5.00
CA VAL A 590 -24.17 1.12 4.46
C VAL A 590 -24.00 0.91 2.97
N VAL A 591 -24.12 -0.33 2.52
CA VAL A 591 -23.97 -0.73 1.10
C VAL A 591 -25.25 -1.41 0.61
N SER A 592 -25.39 -1.62 -0.70
CA SER A 592 -26.47 -2.47 -1.21
C SER A 592 -26.08 -3.96 -1.16
N ALA A 593 -27.08 -4.83 -1.09
CA ALA A 593 -26.88 -6.29 -1.11
C ALA A 593 -26.21 -6.78 -2.39
N ALA A 594 -26.54 -6.16 -3.54
CA ALA A 594 -25.90 -6.50 -4.81
C ALA A 594 -24.41 -6.13 -4.82
N TYR A 595 -24.06 -4.94 -4.31
CA TYR A 595 -22.67 -4.50 -4.21
C TYR A 595 -21.89 -5.32 -3.18
N ASP A 596 -22.46 -5.63 -2.01
CA ASP A 596 -21.80 -6.48 -1.00
C ASP A 596 -21.52 -7.88 -1.56
N LYS A 597 -22.47 -8.48 -2.28
CA LYS A 597 -22.28 -9.76 -2.96
C LYS A 597 -21.14 -9.70 -3.96
N PHE A 598 -21.10 -8.65 -4.78
CA PHE A 598 -20.00 -8.42 -5.73
C PHE A 598 -18.64 -8.34 -5.02
N CYS A 599 -18.54 -7.60 -3.91
CA CYS A 599 -17.32 -7.52 -3.10
C CYS A 599 -16.90 -8.87 -2.50
N GLN A 600 -17.85 -9.74 -2.15
CA GLN A 600 -17.55 -11.09 -1.66
C GLN A 600 -16.99 -11.99 -2.78
N GLU A 601 -17.47 -11.83 -4.01
CA GLU A 601 -17.01 -12.57 -5.19
C GLU A 601 -15.65 -12.06 -5.69
N HIS A 602 -15.31 -10.79 -5.42
CA HIS A 602 -14.09 -10.11 -5.86
C HIS A 602 -13.21 -9.63 -4.70
N PRO A 603 -12.76 -10.52 -3.79
CA PRO A 603 -12.01 -10.09 -2.62
C PRO A 603 -10.67 -9.47 -3.00
N ALA A 604 -10.51 -8.18 -2.71
CA ALA A 604 -9.24 -7.47 -2.79
C ALA A 604 -8.63 -7.29 -1.40
N SER A 605 -7.31 -7.34 -1.30
CA SER A 605 -6.57 -7.07 -0.05
C SER A 605 -5.17 -6.57 -0.33
N TRP A 606 -4.63 -5.75 0.57
CA TRP A 606 -3.31 -5.11 0.43
C TRP A 606 -2.13 -6.10 0.39
N ASP A 607 -2.31 -7.30 0.95
CA ASP A 607 -1.28 -8.33 1.10
C ASP A 607 -1.28 -9.37 -0.04
N LYS A 608 -2.21 -9.25 -0.97
CA LYS A 608 -2.33 -10.12 -2.14
C LYS A 608 -1.91 -9.36 -3.38
N LYS A 609 -1.34 -10.11 -4.33
CA LYS A 609 -1.11 -9.57 -5.67
C LYS A 609 -2.49 -9.22 -6.29
N PRO A 610 -2.66 -8.03 -6.88
CA PRO A 610 -3.90 -7.69 -7.56
C PRO A 610 -4.22 -8.67 -8.70
N ALA A 611 -5.51 -8.94 -8.91
CA ALA A 611 -5.98 -9.88 -9.93
C ALA A 611 -5.87 -9.32 -11.36
N MET A 612 -5.89 -7.99 -11.49
CA MET A 612 -5.70 -7.24 -12.73
C MET A 612 -4.41 -6.43 -12.67
N ASP A 613 -3.94 -5.96 -13.83
CA ASP A 613 -2.80 -5.05 -13.87
C ASP A 613 -3.14 -3.73 -13.16
N THR A 614 -2.14 -3.12 -12.51
CA THR A 614 -2.39 -1.96 -11.63
C THR A 614 -2.91 -0.77 -12.42
N GLU A 615 -2.46 -0.56 -13.66
CA GLU A 615 -2.95 0.48 -14.55
C GLU A 615 -4.46 0.36 -14.83
N ASP A 616 -4.97 -0.85 -15.05
CA ASP A 616 -6.40 -1.11 -15.29
C ASP A 616 -7.21 -0.80 -14.03
N LEU A 617 -6.72 -1.24 -12.85
CA LEU A 617 -7.35 -0.94 -11.57
C LEU A 617 -7.41 0.57 -11.31
N VAL A 618 -6.33 1.30 -11.61
CA VAL A 618 -6.28 2.76 -11.46
C VAL A 618 -7.24 3.45 -12.44
N GLU A 619 -7.32 2.97 -13.69
CA GLU A 619 -8.26 3.52 -14.67
C GLU A 619 -9.72 3.30 -14.21
N HIS A 620 -10.04 2.09 -13.75
CA HIS A 620 -11.35 1.73 -13.20
C HIS A 620 -11.71 2.58 -11.97
N MET A 621 -10.73 2.83 -11.09
CA MET A 621 -10.91 3.71 -9.94
C MET A 621 -11.18 5.16 -10.36
N CYS A 622 -10.46 5.68 -11.36
CA CYS A 622 -10.72 7.02 -11.90
C CYS A 622 -12.11 7.13 -12.55
N MET A 623 -12.56 6.10 -13.29
CA MET A 623 -13.92 6.05 -13.84
C MET A 623 -14.96 6.06 -12.72
N PHE A 624 -14.75 5.27 -11.66
CA PHE A 624 -15.66 5.22 -10.52
C PHE A 624 -15.75 6.56 -9.78
N ILE A 625 -14.61 7.23 -9.54
CA ILE A 625 -14.56 8.60 -9.00
C ILE A 625 -15.38 9.55 -9.86
N LYS A 626 -15.15 9.55 -11.18
CA LYS A 626 -15.85 10.42 -12.13
C LYS A 626 -17.36 10.19 -12.08
N ARG A 627 -17.82 8.94 -12.21
CA ARG A 627 -19.25 8.59 -12.19
C ARG A 627 -19.94 8.91 -10.87
N THR A 628 -19.22 8.81 -9.75
CA THR A 628 -19.74 9.23 -8.45
C THR A 628 -20.06 10.73 -8.42
N ILE A 629 -19.15 11.56 -8.93
CA ILE A 629 -19.35 13.03 -9.01
C ILE A 629 -20.52 13.35 -9.93
N GLU A 630 -20.54 12.78 -11.14
CA GLU A 630 -21.61 12.99 -12.13
C GLU A 630 -23.00 12.64 -11.58
N THR A 631 -23.10 11.49 -10.91
CA THR A 631 -24.35 11.01 -10.32
C THR A 631 -24.84 11.94 -9.20
N LYS A 632 -23.96 12.35 -8.28
CA LYS A 632 -24.35 13.26 -7.19
C LYS A 632 -24.72 14.66 -7.69
N LEU A 633 -24.11 15.12 -8.78
CA LEU A 633 -24.45 16.41 -9.39
C LEU A 633 -25.69 16.34 -10.30
N GLY A 634 -26.25 15.15 -10.55
CA GLY A 634 -27.40 14.94 -11.44
C GLY A 634 -27.10 15.29 -12.91
N LYS A 635 -25.84 15.20 -13.33
CA LYS A 635 -25.40 15.55 -14.68
C LYS A 635 -24.61 14.41 -15.30
N PRO A 636 -25.18 13.64 -16.24
CA PRO A 636 -24.38 12.78 -17.10
C PRO A 636 -23.55 13.69 -17.99
N THR A 637 -22.28 13.90 -17.66
CA THR A 637 -21.37 14.59 -18.58
C THR A 637 -21.18 13.68 -19.78
N SER A 638 -21.65 14.15 -20.95
CA SER A 638 -21.56 13.49 -22.25
C SER A 638 -20.10 13.43 -22.75
N GLY A 639 -19.22 12.80 -21.97
CA GLY A 639 -17.78 12.73 -22.21
C GLY A 639 -17.01 14.01 -21.85
N LYS A 640 -17.68 15.09 -21.42
CA LYS A 640 -16.99 16.31 -20.97
C LYS A 640 -16.16 16.07 -19.71
N GLU A 641 -15.04 16.76 -19.61
CA GLU A 641 -14.21 16.77 -18.40
C GLU A 641 -14.92 17.52 -17.27
N LEU A 642 -14.77 17.02 -16.04
CA LEU A 642 -15.34 17.65 -14.85
C LEU A 642 -14.61 18.96 -14.56
N THR A 643 -15.38 20.05 -14.42
CA THR A 643 -14.78 21.35 -14.10
C THR A 643 -14.42 21.45 -12.62
N LYS A 644 -13.41 22.27 -12.28
CA LYS A 644 -13.08 22.58 -10.86
C LYS A 644 -14.30 23.03 -10.06
N ARG A 645 -15.18 23.83 -10.68
CA ARG A 645 -16.42 24.33 -10.05
C ARG A 645 -17.40 23.20 -9.71
N GLU A 646 -17.51 22.19 -10.56
CA GLU A 646 -18.38 21.03 -10.34
C GLU A 646 -17.85 20.15 -9.20
N ILE A 647 -16.54 19.93 -9.15
CA ILE A 647 -15.90 19.18 -8.06
C ILE A 647 -16.04 19.92 -6.74
N MET A 648 -15.89 21.25 -6.74
CA MET A 648 -16.11 22.05 -5.54
C MET A 648 -17.57 22.00 -5.08
N LYS A 649 -18.52 22.06 -6.02
CA LYS A 649 -19.94 21.89 -5.72
C LYS A 649 -20.21 20.51 -5.12
N PHE A 650 -19.65 19.45 -5.70
CA PHE A 650 -19.77 18.08 -5.17
C PHE A 650 -19.30 17.98 -3.71
N ARG A 651 -18.17 18.63 -3.37
CA ARG A 651 -17.70 18.68 -1.98
C ARG A 651 -18.67 19.44 -1.07
N MET A 652 -19.16 20.60 -1.50
CA MET A 652 -20.10 21.40 -0.69
C MET A 652 -21.41 20.66 -0.44
N ASP A 653 -22.01 20.09 -1.50
CA ASP A 653 -23.24 19.30 -1.40
C ASP A 653 -23.06 18.10 -0.45
N HIS A 654 -21.87 17.49 -0.41
CA HIS A 654 -21.55 16.42 0.55
C HIS A 654 -21.45 16.93 1.98
N LYS A 655 -20.76 18.06 2.20
CA LYS A 655 -20.60 18.66 3.52
C LYS A 655 -21.96 18.99 4.14
N ASP A 656 -22.85 19.64 3.37
CA ASP A 656 -24.21 19.96 3.81
C ASP A 656 -25.02 18.70 4.19
N GLN A 657 -24.87 17.61 3.43
CA GLN A 657 -25.49 16.32 3.75
C GLN A 657 -24.92 15.71 5.03
N SER A 658 -23.60 15.78 5.24
CA SER A 658 -22.94 15.25 6.43
C SER A 658 -23.31 16.03 7.69
N GLU A 659 -23.44 17.37 7.61
CA GLU A 659 -23.86 18.22 8.74
C GLU A 659 -25.34 18.03 9.09
N SER A 660 -26.16 17.54 8.14
CA SER A 660 -27.57 17.25 8.36
C SER A 660 -27.88 15.89 9.01
N ARG A 661 -26.92 14.96 8.98
CA ARG A 661 -27.04 13.60 9.55
C ARG A 661 -26.52 13.56 10.98
#